data_AF-A0A7M3DWB2-F1
#
_entry.id   AF-A0A7M3DWB2-F1
#
_cell.length_a   1.000
_cell.length_b   1.000
_cell.length_c   1.000
_cell.angle_alpha   90.00
_cell.angle_beta   90.00
_cell.angle_gamma   90.00
#
_symmetry.space_group_name_H-M   'P 1'
#
loop_
_entity.id
_entity.type
_entity.pdbx_description
1 polymer ?
#
loop_
_entity_poly.entity_id
_entity_poly.type
_entity_poly.pdbx_seq_one_letter_code
_entity_poly.pdbx_strand_id
1 'polypeptide(L)'
;MREKPADFSNTTAVQWLCAAADQFLGIDELADMPSLLTGFVSITDHAALRGFAKAAFSLRQLGVRYTSESELRQAVYDFITWEESRREQDPNYVDQPFIIDPGSRRIKFRRMAGDDPRIASWASLLTEGIPLRNHGVEVADPTRPFAVAAAEADGRRTTLDLSDVPSQIFDRPWHDMSARARVPIAVPIAELQEIAVAFDAIDEEKDRASKGWSRRLFDVSGSAKVDVLSPSMDRSKLEPTAQIHLDGVQHLIGLPGTGKTTLVTLLVAWLHKRGYRAVVLLPSIEVCFNLMSELAGYGVDLGLLMGQSPDTRLRHARKLAERIGATDDARGYGRSAEFAELMSVNCALAGFDDAHEDQRPFQHLTPPCEKVLQRASKKNGELRPTESAHLCPASGWCGRMQAARHIAGRHVWLGHVMSLDTRLPPHFVDEHIRHLEAVARAADVVIADEVDGIQAVLDRRAVSEISITGARTSYENRLLDDLLRPFALGENDRTGTNINDYANKATRFIELNRSLIRQLQNDRAANGSRYLAEYDDAFVTGNRLIADVFGDAERLRMTDAQRAVEDERTGALMAFWDACMRQALFRSAEPTQGDERDFDVRRTAVALNKSEDEVQNAFRRTVDLLLDWISYSSSVQKTEALNQLRDVMFEFSPPNQSLNILRAQALFSFLVNVSSVIMQFLSLLPAQHAMMAEGVHKSPIFQDGMSADFARLVPDAVIGRLAGVRFLFQNRNGRNRLILHYVTFEGAPRLLLYRLHQLLRHDGIERGPSVLLTSATSYLEDSPAFHVPVGPDYVLRRTRSDESWKDSRYLLRPIADPQNPAKALRFSGAPFEQRDRILRAMTDHFVKGDSPALENLVADRFSQGRKLAIVVNSYDQVRLVKEHAMTTAERLGRRIIAVVDRTPENNGGDYITAAQVEQLGQRDDWDAVVFPMKALSRGVNIVFGGPLYAGSDLLDKASIGTVAFLTRPHPAQESFDFVAGLVGRASMRFDAMSFPPEFGATDLAESLRASRREGLTTVRRLLRHSVRVGTLGELTDAFVADVMIDVIQTIGRSMRNGCKTRVLFVDAAWAPNSMRLTGSAPDSGRSSYLVAMKNILERLISSENSIDREIYEALYRPYFEPLSRCDNLIHSHSMIEEDA
;
A
#
# COMPACT_ATOMS: atom_id res chain seq x y z
N MET A 1 9.64 7.22 17.59
CA MET A 1 10.71 8.19 17.25
C MET A 1 10.88 9.30 18.28
N ARG A 2 9.81 9.78 18.92
CA ARG A 2 9.88 10.90 19.87
C ARG A 2 10.27 10.50 21.29
N GLU A 3 10.90 11.44 22.01
CA GLU A 3 11.14 11.34 23.46
C GLU A 3 9.83 11.64 24.20
N LYS A 4 9.43 10.71 25.08
CA LYS A 4 8.19 10.89 25.86
C LYS A 4 8.50 11.76 27.07
N PRO A 5 7.69 12.81 27.35
CA PRO A 5 7.78 13.55 28.60
C PRO A 5 7.68 12.61 29.81
N ALA A 6 8.32 12.95 30.93
CA ALA A 6 8.37 12.10 32.12
C ALA A 6 6.97 11.73 32.66
N ASP A 7 6.03 12.68 32.60
CA ASP A 7 4.65 12.52 33.07
C ASP A 7 3.71 11.88 32.02
N PHE A 8 4.24 11.56 30.83
CA PHE A 8 3.45 11.00 29.73
C PHE A 8 3.54 9.47 29.66
N SER A 9 2.38 8.83 29.72
CA SER A 9 2.19 7.42 29.42
C SER A 9 1.00 7.23 28.49
N ASN A 10 0.84 6.05 27.91
CA ASN A 10 -0.34 5.78 27.07
C ASN A 10 -1.64 5.87 27.87
N THR A 11 -1.59 5.59 29.18
CA THR A 11 -2.74 5.66 30.09
C THR A 11 -3.05 7.10 30.51
N THR A 12 -2.02 7.92 30.79
CA THR A 12 -2.20 9.35 31.13
C THR A 12 -2.42 10.25 29.90
N ALA A 13 -2.41 9.69 28.68
CA ALA A 13 -2.61 10.43 27.44
C ALA A 13 -3.94 11.20 27.37
N VAL A 14 -5.01 10.68 27.99
CA VAL A 14 -6.31 11.36 28.07
C VAL A 14 -6.25 12.65 28.89
N GLN A 15 -5.39 12.74 29.90
CA GLN A 15 -5.18 13.98 30.68
C GLN A 15 -4.46 15.05 29.86
N TRP A 16 -3.48 14.65 29.04
CA TRP A 16 -2.83 15.54 28.07
C TRP A 16 -3.82 16.03 27.00
N LEU A 17 -4.76 15.18 26.61
CA LEU A 17 -5.84 15.56 25.71
C LEU A 17 -6.78 16.60 26.34
N CYS A 18 -7.18 16.40 27.60
CA CYS A 18 -7.95 17.38 28.37
C CYS A 18 -7.22 18.72 28.45
N ALA A 19 -5.93 18.71 28.79
CA ALA A 19 -5.12 19.93 28.86
C ALA A 19 -5.10 20.68 27.52
N ALA A 20 -4.98 19.97 26.40
CA ALA A 20 -4.98 20.59 25.10
C ALA A 20 -6.36 21.14 24.69
N ALA A 21 -7.44 20.42 25.00
CA ALA A 21 -8.81 20.87 24.74
C ALA A 21 -9.16 22.12 25.57
N ASP A 22 -8.82 22.12 26.85
CA ASP A 22 -9.03 23.23 27.78
C ASP A 22 -8.20 24.48 27.40
N GLN A 23 -6.89 24.32 27.15
CA GLN A 23 -5.99 25.45 26.92
C GLN A 23 -6.08 26.05 25.51
N PHE A 24 -6.30 25.25 24.48
CA PHE A 24 -6.26 25.74 23.09
C PHE A 24 -7.63 25.91 22.44
N LEU A 25 -8.65 25.18 22.92
CA LEU A 25 -10.02 25.25 22.37
C LEU A 25 -11.02 25.86 23.35
N GLY A 26 -10.70 25.91 24.65
CA GLY A 26 -11.61 26.42 25.68
C GLY A 26 -12.87 25.56 25.86
N ILE A 27 -12.77 24.25 25.58
CA ILE A 27 -13.89 23.31 25.67
C ILE A 27 -13.69 22.34 26.85
N ASP A 28 -14.80 21.87 27.44
CA ASP A 28 -14.86 20.94 28.57
C ASP A 28 -15.38 19.54 28.17
N GLU A 29 -15.39 19.24 26.87
CA GLU A 29 -15.93 18.02 26.28
C GLU A 29 -14.91 17.37 25.33
N LEU A 30 -14.80 16.03 25.33
CA LEU A 30 -13.83 15.31 24.50
C LEU A 30 -14.43 14.56 23.30
N ALA A 31 -15.77 14.48 23.16
CA ALA A 31 -16.40 13.62 22.14
C ALA A 31 -16.03 13.98 20.68
N ASP A 32 -15.65 15.22 20.39
CA ASP A 32 -15.20 15.65 19.06
C ASP A 32 -13.70 15.46 18.81
N MET A 33 -12.90 15.28 19.88
CA MET A 33 -11.45 15.14 19.77
C MET A 33 -10.98 14.02 18.82
N PRO A 34 -11.66 12.85 18.73
CA PRO A 34 -11.32 11.83 17.73
C PRO A 34 -11.39 12.35 16.29
N SER A 35 -12.32 13.27 16.00
CA SER A 35 -12.42 13.91 14.68
C SER A 35 -11.34 14.97 14.47
N LEU A 36 -11.08 15.80 15.49
CA LEU A 36 -10.12 16.90 15.43
C LEU A 36 -8.66 16.42 15.40
N LEU A 37 -8.38 15.24 15.95
CA LEU A 37 -7.05 14.63 15.97
C LEU A 37 -6.74 13.75 14.76
N THR A 38 -7.59 13.70 13.73
CA THR A 38 -7.38 12.83 12.55
C THR A 38 -6.20 13.22 11.67
N GLY A 39 -5.73 14.47 11.74
CA GLY A 39 -4.61 14.99 10.96
C GLY A 39 -4.97 15.51 9.56
N PHE A 40 -6.27 15.69 9.26
CA PHE A 40 -6.71 16.38 8.04
C PHE A 40 -6.38 17.87 8.10
N VAL A 41 -5.76 18.39 7.04
CA VAL A 41 -5.38 19.80 6.92
C VAL A 41 -6.61 20.70 6.83
N SER A 42 -7.64 20.25 6.11
CA SER A 42 -8.94 20.93 6.07
C SER A 42 -9.53 21.20 7.46
N ILE A 43 -9.19 20.37 8.46
CA ILE A 43 -9.57 20.57 9.86
C ILE A 43 -8.50 21.39 10.60
N THR A 44 -7.23 20.96 10.58
CA THR A 44 -6.18 21.56 11.43
C THR A 44 -5.82 22.98 11.04
N ASP A 45 -5.93 23.35 9.75
CA ASP A 45 -5.56 24.68 9.26
C ASP A 45 -6.75 25.65 9.29
N HIS A 46 -7.94 25.18 9.64
CA HIS A 46 -9.11 26.03 9.84
C HIS A 46 -8.84 27.06 10.96
N ALA A 47 -9.37 28.27 10.79
CA ALA A 47 -9.13 29.37 11.74
C ALA A 47 -9.54 29.02 13.17
N ALA A 48 -10.62 28.26 13.35
CA ALA A 48 -11.12 27.80 14.65
C ALA A 48 -10.15 26.87 15.40
N LEU A 49 -9.26 26.15 14.72
CA LEU A 49 -8.30 25.22 15.33
C LEU A 49 -6.85 25.69 15.24
N ARG A 50 -6.59 26.89 14.72
CA ARG A 50 -5.21 27.39 14.52
C ARG A 50 -4.37 27.36 15.81
N GLY A 51 -4.98 27.68 16.95
CA GLY A 51 -4.33 27.59 18.27
C GLY A 51 -4.03 26.16 18.74
N PHE A 52 -4.83 25.19 18.28
CA PHE A 52 -4.71 23.78 18.66
C PHE A 52 -3.84 22.95 17.68
N ALA A 53 -3.62 23.42 16.45
CA ALA A 53 -2.97 22.64 15.39
C ALA A 53 -1.59 22.07 15.77
N LYS A 54 -0.73 22.89 16.40
CA LYS A 54 0.59 22.42 16.89
C LYS A 54 0.45 21.37 17.98
N ALA A 55 -0.44 21.60 18.95
CA ALA A 55 -0.70 20.66 20.03
C ALA A 55 -1.28 19.34 19.50
N ALA A 56 -2.19 19.39 18.53
CA ALA A 56 -2.74 18.22 17.84
C ALA A 56 -1.64 17.40 17.13
N PHE A 57 -0.72 18.08 16.44
CA PHE A 57 0.43 17.43 15.82
C PHE A 57 1.32 16.74 16.87
N SER A 58 1.69 17.44 17.94
CA SER A 58 2.50 16.91 19.05
C SER A 58 1.84 15.71 19.76
N LEU A 59 0.54 15.79 20.03
CA LEU A 59 -0.26 14.69 20.58
C LEU A 59 -0.22 13.46 19.66
N ARG A 60 -0.39 13.64 18.35
CA ARG A 60 -0.23 12.54 17.37
C ARG A 60 1.17 11.96 17.40
N GLN A 61 2.22 12.78 17.49
CA GLN A 61 3.61 12.31 17.60
C GLN A 61 3.86 11.48 18.86
N LEU A 62 3.21 11.80 19.98
CA LEU A 62 3.22 11.01 21.21
C LEU A 62 2.44 9.69 21.09
N GLY A 63 1.57 9.57 20.08
CA GLY A 63 0.77 8.38 19.79
C GLY A 63 -0.70 8.50 20.20
N VAL A 64 -1.17 9.70 20.55
CA VAL A 64 -2.57 9.97 20.90
C VAL A 64 -3.40 10.02 19.61
N ARG A 65 -3.98 8.88 19.23
CA ARG A 65 -4.79 8.70 18.00
C ARG A 65 -6.02 7.86 18.29
N TYR A 66 -7.02 8.46 18.94
CA TYR A 66 -8.34 7.86 19.12
C TYR A 66 -9.16 8.07 17.86
N THR A 67 -9.62 6.99 17.24
CA THR A 67 -10.30 7.03 15.93
C THR A 67 -11.82 7.09 16.04
N SER A 68 -12.35 6.79 17.22
CA SER A 68 -13.76 6.80 17.56
C SER A 68 -13.99 7.28 19.00
N GLU A 69 -15.21 7.74 19.27
CA GLU A 69 -15.65 8.08 20.62
C GLU A 69 -15.58 6.86 21.56
N SER A 70 -15.91 5.66 21.08
CA SER A 70 -15.82 4.43 21.86
C SER A 70 -14.38 4.07 22.25
N GLU A 71 -13.41 4.25 21.34
CA GLU A 71 -11.98 4.04 21.65
C GLU A 71 -11.48 5.06 22.68
N LEU A 72 -11.92 6.32 22.57
CA LEU A 72 -11.60 7.35 23.55
C LEU A 72 -12.22 7.04 24.92
N ARG A 73 -13.50 6.64 24.97
CA ARG A 73 -14.19 6.29 26.22
C ARG A 73 -13.51 5.11 26.92
N GLN A 74 -13.09 4.10 26.15
CA GLN A 74 -12.27 3.01 26.68
C GLN A 74 -10.96 3.52 27.31
N ALA A 75 -10.25 4.41 26.62
CA ALA A 75 -9.02 4.98 27.15
C ALA A 75 -9.25 5.81 28.44
N VAL A 76 -10.42 6.44 28.57
CA VAL A 76 -10.83 7.11 29.82
C VAL A 76 -11.07 6.09 30.94
N TYR A 77 -11.77 4.99 30.69
CA TYR A 77 -11.95 3.93 31.70
C TYR A 77 -10.61 3.33 32.11
N ASP A 78 -9.75 2.99 31.16
CA ASP A 78 -8.43 2.44 31.42
C ASP A 78 -7.59 3.41 32.28
N PHE A 79 -7.76 4.71 32.08
CA PHE A 79 -7.15 5.76 32.90
C PHE A 79 -7.71 5.80 34.32
N ILE A 80 -9.04 5.78 34.49
CA ILE A 80 -9.69 5.83 35.80
C ILE A 80 -9.29 4.61 36.64
N THR A 81 -9.39 3.41 36.07
CA THR A 81 -8.97 2.18 36.74
C THR A 81 -7.48 2.22 37.12
N TRP A 82 -6.64 2.77 36.24
CA TRP A 82 -5.22 2.94 36.54
C TRP A 82 -4.99 3.93 37.68
N GLU A 83 -5.70 5.06 37.71
CA GLU A 83 -5.56 6.08 38.76
C GLU A 83 -6.02 5.55 40.13
N GLU A 84 -7.14 4.82 40.17
CA GLU A 84 -7.62 4.15 41.38
C GLU A 84 -6.59 3.15 41.91
N SER A 85 -6.04 2.29 41.03
CA SER A 85 -5.01 1.34 41.42
C SER A 85 -3.75 2.02 41.96
N ARG A 86 -3.41 3.22 41.47
CA ARG A 86 -2.26 4.00 41.94
C ARG A 86 -2.51 4.61 43.31
N ARG A 87 -3.71 5.13 43.57
CA ARG A 87 -4.11 5.61 44.91
C ARG A 87 -4.00 4.49 45.96
N GLU A 88 -4.35 3.27 45.61
CA GLU A 88 -4.25 2.11 46.51
C GLU A 88 -2.80 1.66 46.75
N GLN A 89 -1.97 1.69 45.70
CA GLN A 89 -0.58 1.21 45.77
C GLN A 89 0.40 2.22 46.40
N ASP A 90 0.16 3.51 46.20
CA ASP A 90 1.04 4.59 46.68
C ASP A 90 0.23 5.64 47.46
N PRO A 91 0.33 5.64 48.80
CA PRO A 91 -0.36 6.62 49.65
C PRO A 91 0.03 8.09 49.40
N ASN A 92 1.16 8.34 48.72
CA ASN A 92 1.62 9.69 48.37
C ASN A 92 1.33 10.06 46.91
N TYR A 93 0.56 9.24 46.19
CA TYR A 93 0.18 9.52 44.81
C TYR A 93 -0.61 10.83 44.70
N VAL A 94 -0.21 11.69 43.77
CA VAL A 94 -0.92 12.93 43.46
C VAL A 94 -1.80 12.71 42.24
N ASP A 95 -3.10 12.94 42.41
CA ASP A 95 -4.09 12.80 41.36
C ASP A 95 -3.78 13.64 40.11
N GLN A 96 -4.28 13.18 38.98
CA GLN A 96 -4.12 13.93 37.73
C GLN A 96 -4.99 15.19 37.69
N PRO A 97 -4.62 16.21 36.89
CA PRO A 97 -5.26 17.53 36.95
C PRO A 97 -6.74 17.59 36.57
N PHE A 98 -7.27 16.60 35.84
CA PHE A 98 -8.66 16.60 35.38
C PHE A 98 -9.46 15.40 35.88
N ILE A 99 -10.70 15.66 36.27
CA ILE A 99 -11.72 14.64 36.52
C ILE A 99 -12.54 14.50 35.23
N ILE A 100 -12.64 13.28 34.71
CA ILE A 100 -13.35 12.97 33.47
C ILE A 100 -14.58 12.13 33.82
N ASP A 101 -15.73 12.49 33.27
CA ASP A 101 -16.98 11.74 33.38
C ASP A 101 -17.19 10.89 32.10
N PRO A 102 -16.82 9.60 32.11
CA PRO A 102 -17.07 8.69 30.99
C PRO A 102 -18.52 8.20 30.92
N GLY A 103 -19.41 8.57 31.84
CA GLY A 103 -20.86 8.37 31.72
C GLY A 103 -21.55 9.46 30.91
N SER A 104 -20.92 10.64 30.80
CA SER A 104 -21.43 11.78 30.02
C SER A 104 -21.53 11.47 28.52
N ARG A 105 -22.62 11.94 27.88
CA ARG A 105 -22.85 11.83 26.43
C ARG A 105 -21.70 12.42 25.61
N ARG A 106 -21.06 13.49 26.07
CA ARG A 106 -19.96 14.16 25.35
C ARG A 106 -18.60 14.02 26.02
N ILE A 107 -18.48 13.13 27.01
CA ILE A 107 -17.26 12.86 27.79
C ILE A 107 -16.78 14.19 28.41
N LYS A 108 -17.54 14.66 29.39
CA LYS A 108 -17.26 15.95 30.05
C LYS A 108 -16.08 15.80 30.99
N PHE A 109 -15.29 16.84 31.12
CA PHE A 109 -14.20 16.89 32.07
C PHE A 109 -14.11 18.24 32.76
N ARG A 110 -13.50 18.28 33.94
CA ARG A 110 -13.27 19.53 34.68
C ARG A 110 -11.94 19.48 35.41
N ARG A 111 -11.33 20.65 35.61
CA ARG A 111 -10.12 20.77 36.44
C ARG A 111 -10.44 20.35 37.87
N MET A 112 -9.53 19.59 38.48
CA MET A 112 -9.58 19.24 39.90
C MET A 112 -9.24 20.45 40.77
N ALA A 113 -8.17 21.17 40.40
CA ALA A 113 -7.77 22.46 40.97
C ALA A 113 -7.60 23.49 39.85
N GLY A 114 -7.97 24.75 40.12
CA GLY A 114 -8.00 25.80 39.08
C GLY A 114 -6.63 26.19 38.52
N ASP A 115 -5.56 26.01 39.30
CA ASP A 115 -4.22 26.55 39.10
C ASP A 115 -3.11 25.48 39.05
N ASP A 116 -3.43 24.23 38.69
CA ASP A 116 -2.42 23.17 38.58
C ASP A 116 -1.33 23.51 37.55
N PRO A 117 -0.06 23.69 37.96
CA PRO A 117 1.02 24.13 37.07
C PRO A 117 1.35 23.11 35.98
N ARG A 118 0.99 21.83 36.17
CA ARG A 118 1.21 20.77 35.17
C ARG A 118 0.45 21.06 33.87
N ILE A 119 -0.75 21.64 33.94
CA ILE A 119 -1.58 21.94 32.77
C ILE A 119 -0.85 22.93 31.83
N ALA A 120 -0.34 24.03 32.39
CA ALA A 120 0.41 25.03 31.63
C ALA A 120 1.73 24.46 31.09
N SER A 121 2.43 23.64 31.88
CA SER A 121 3.66 22.97 31.45
C SER A 121 3.39 22.01 30.28
N TRP A 122 2.33 21.20 30.33
CA TRP A 122 1.98 20.28 29.25
C TRP A 122 1.59 21.04 27.97
N ALA A 123 0.83 22.14 28.09
CA ALA A 123 0.47 22.98 26.95
C ALA A 123 1.69 23.64 26.29
N SER A 124 2.66 24.13 27.07
CA SER A 124 3.94 24.65 26.56
C SER A 124 4.71 23.58 25.78
N LEU A 125 4.88 22.38 26.35
CA LEU A 125 5.55 21.25 25.67
C LEU A 125 4.86 20.85 24.36
N LEU A 126 3.53 20.82 24.34
CA LEU A 126 2.76 20.51 23.13
C LEU A 126 2.91 21.59 22.03
N THR A 127 3.21 22.84 22.40
CA THR A 127 3.38 23.96 21.47
C THR A 127 4.81 24.11 20.97
N GLU A 128 5.80 23.81 21.82
CA GLU A 128 7.23 23.82 21.49
C GLU A 128 7.61 22.68 20.54
N GLY A 129 6.87 21.57 20.60
CA GLY A 129 7.10 20.37 19.79
C GLY A 129 7.84 19.28 20.56
N ILE A 130 7.64 18.02 20.17
CA ILE A 130 8.24 16.88 20.87
C ILE A 130 9.57 16.51 20.22
N PRO A 131 10.69 16.51 20.95
CA PRO A 131 12.00 16.24 20.38
C PRO A 131 12.15 14.77 19.93
N LEU A 132 13.06 14.56 18.98
CA LEU A 132 13.47 13.22 18.58
C LEU A 132 14.24 12.54 19.72
N ARG A 133 13.97 11.26 19.93
CA ARG A 133 14.65 10.45 20.95
C ARG A 133 16.01 9.99 20.42
N ASN A 134 17.08 10.20 21.20
CA ASN A 134 18.38 9.63 20.89
C ASN A 134 18.43 8.11 21.18
N HIS A 135 19.17 7.36 20.37
CA HIS A 135 19.31 5.91 20.61
C HIS A 135 20.31 5.59 21.71
N GLY A 136 21.34 6.42 21.91
CA GLY A 136 22.32 6.28 23.00
C GLY A 136 23.16 5.00 22.94
N VAL A 137 23.30 4.41 21.76
CA VAL A 137 24.07 3.17 21.54
C VAL A 137 25.42 3.54 20.96
N GLU A 138 26.48 3.19 21.67
CA GLU A 138 27.85 3.44 21.23
C GLU A 138 28.32 2.37 20.24
N VAL A 139 29.30 2.71 19.41
CA VAL A 139 29.98 1.73 18.55
C VAL A 139 30.97 0.93 19.38
N ALA A 140 31.07 -0.37 19.12
CA ALA A 140 32.06 -1.20 19.79
C ALA A 140 33.46 -0.70 19.45
N ASP A 141 34.35 -0.71 20.42
CA ASP A 141 35.74 -0.35 20.23
C ASP A 141 36.44 -1.44 19.39
N PRO A 142 36.92 -1.13 18.17
CA PRO A 142 37.54 -2.13 17.29
C PRO A 142 38.91 -2.60 17.78
N THR A 143 39.53 -1.90 18.73
CA THR A 143 40.84 -2.28 19.29
C THR A 143 40.75 -3.39 20.32
N ARG A 144 39.54 -3.85 20.65
CA ARG A 144 39.29 -4.87 21.66
C ARG A 144 38.34 -5.93 21.13
N PRO A 145 38.47 -7.19 21.57
CA PRO A 145 37.54 -8.24 21.22
C PRO A 145 36.11 -7.89 21.62
N PHE A 146 35.17 -8.39 20.84
CA PHE A 146 33.75 -8.32 21.14
C PHE A 146 33.08 -9.64 20.76
N ALA A 147 31.84 -9.83 21.20
CA ALA A 147 31.13 -11.06 20.97
C ALA A 147 29.82 -10.88 20.22
N VAL A 148 29.43 -11.95 19.53
CA VAL A 148 28.17 -12.09 18.82
C VAL A 148 27.41 -13.22 19.47
N ALA A 149 26.18 -12.93 19.92
CA ALA A 149 25.28 -13.95 20.43
C ALA A 149 24.83 -14.87 19.28
N ALA A 150 24.67 -16.16 19.56
CA ALA A 150 24.21 -17.12 18.59
C ALA A 150 22.71 -16.93 18.25
N ALA A 151 22.31 -17.38 17.06
CA ALA A 151 20.93 -17.27 16.58
C ALA A 151 19.95 -18.26 17.25
N GLU A 152 20.47 -19.29 17.92
CA GLU A 152 19.72 -20.35 18.62
C GLU A 152 20.08 -20.36 20.11
N ALA A 153 19.14 -20.77 20.97
CA ALA A 153 19.29 -20.73 22.43
C ALA A 153 20.47 -21.59 22.94
N ASP A 154 20.80 -22.68 22.25
CA ASP A 154 21.96 -23.55 22.51
C ASP A 154 23.22 -23.18 21.70
N GLY A 155 23.18 -22.07 20.96
CA GLY A 155 24.27 -21.69 20.06
C GLY A 155 25.47 -21.09 20.80
N ARG A 156 26.68 -21.44 20.34
CA ARG A 156 27.93 -20.94 20.93
C ARG A 156 28.12 -19.46 20.61
N ARG A 157 28.42 -18.66 21.63
CA ARG A 157 28.88 -17.27 21.51
C ARG A 157 30.15 -17.21 20.66
N THR A 158 30.15 -16.43 19.60
CA THR A 158 31.33 -16.19 18.75
C THR A 158 32.07 -14.96 19.26
N THR A 159 33.36 -15.10 19.58
CA THR A 159 34.22 -13.97 19.91
C THR A 159 34.96 -13.57 18.65
N LEU A 160 34.97 -12.28 18.34
CA LEU A 160 35.58 -11.69 17.16
C LEU A 160 36.60 -10.66 17.59
N ASP A 161 37.73 -10.62 16.88
CA ASP A 161 38.81 -9.67 17.14
C ASP A 161 39.14 -8.88 15.86
N LEU A 162 39.05 -7.56 15.96
CA LEU A 162 39.36 -6.62 14.87
C LEU A 162 40.61 -5.78 15.21
N SER A 163 41.34 -6.11 16.27
CA SER A 163 42.44 -5.31 16.82
C SER A 163 43.64 -5.14 15.87
N ASP A 164 43.78 -5.99 14.86
CA ASP A 164 44.81 -5.90 13.81
C ASP A 164 44.44 -5.01 12.62
N VAL A 165 43.16 -4.65 12.47
CA VAL A 165 42.64 -3.82 11.37
C VAL A 165 41.96 -2.48 11.76
N PRO A 166 42.13 -1.87 12.96
CA PRO A 166 41.44 -0.62 13.31
C PRO A 166 41.72 0.50 12.31
N SER A 167 42.94 0.59 11.80
CA SER A 167 43.35 1.62 10.83
C SER A 167 42.67 1.47 9.46
N GLN A 168 42.05 0.32 9.17
CA GLN A 168 41.30 0.07 7.94
C GLN A 168 39.82 0.46 8.08
N ILE A 169 39.36 0.76 9.29
CA ILE A 169 37.98 1.18 9.56
C ILE A 169 37.88 2.69 9.32
N PHE A 170 37.27 3.07 8.20
CA PHE A 170 37.07 4.47 7.85
C PHE A 170 36.16 5.21 8.83
N ASP A 171 36.38 6.52 8.95
CA ASP A 171 35.45 7.43 9.60
C ASP A 171 34.06 7.33 8.95
N ARG A 172 33.04 7.34 9.80
CA ARG A 172 31.65 7.17 9.38
C ARG A 172 31.06 8.54 9.00
N PRO A 173 30.43 8.68 7.83
CA PRO A 173 29.66 9.88 7.52
C PRO A 173 28.42 9.94 8.43
N TRP A 174 28.00 11.16 8.76
CA TRP A 174 26.82 11.41 9.58
C TRP A 174 25.77 12.13 8.78
N HIS A 175 24.51 11.81 9.06
CA HIS A 175 23.39 12.57 8.54
C HIS A 175 23.34 13.94 9.20
N ASP A 176 23.38 14.98 8.36
CA ASP A 176 23.03 16.34 8.79
C ASP A 176 21.51 16.49 8.81
N MET A 177 20.96 16.43 10.03
CA MET A 177 19.53 16.50 10.31
C MET A 177 19.02 17.92 10.57
N SER A 178 19.89 18.93 10.42
CA SER A 178 19.51 20.33 10.64
C SER A 178 18.44 20.77 9.63
N ALA A 179 17.49 21.59 10.11
CA ALA A 179 16.47 22.16 9.25
C ALA A 179 17.12 23.14 8.26
N ARG A 180 16.83 22.97 6.97
CA ARG A 180 17.32 23.88 5.93
C ARG A 180 16.31 25.00 5.68
N ALA A 181 16.80 26.23 5.54
CA ALA A 181 16.02 27.31 4.97
C ALA A 181 15.84 27.07 3.48
N ARG A 182 14.59 27.02 3.00
CA ARG A 182 14.26 26.67 1.62
C ARG A 182 13.61 27.85 0.90
N VAL A 183 14.05 28.04 -0.34
CA VAL A 183 13.50 29.04 -1.27
C VAL A 183 13.04 28.34 -2.55
N PRO A 184 12.05 28.90 -3.26
CA PRO A 184 11.65 28.41 -4.57
C PRO A 184 12.85 28.28 -5.52
N ILE A 185 12.93 27.18 -6.26
CA ILE A 185 14.01 26.92 -7.22
C ILE A 185 13.48 27.14 -8.63
N ALA A 186 14.10 28.03 -9.40
CA ALA A 186 13.77 28.20 -10.82
C ALA A 186 14.83 27.48 -11.67
N VAL A 187 14.39 26.55 -12.52
CA VAL A 187 15.24 25.75 -13.39
C VAL A 187 15.07 26.22 -14.84
N PRO A 188 16.05 26.94 -15.43
CA PRO A 188 15.96 27.36 -16.82
C PRO A 188 16.12 26.16 -17.77
N ILE A 189 15.25 26.04 -18.77
CA ILE A 189 15.32 24.96 -19.77
C ILE A 189 16.62 25.04 -20.58
N ALA A 190 17.12 26.25 -20.84
CA ALA A 190 18.39 26.47 -21.52
C ALA A 190 19.58 25.83 -20.78
N GLU A 191 19.56 25.81 -19.45
CA GLU A 191 20.63 25.16 -18.69
C GLU A 191 20.52 23.62 -18.69
N LEU A 192 19.30 23.08 -18.84
CA LEU A 192 19.12 21.64 -19.07
C LEU A 192 19.70 21.23 -20.43
N GLN A 193 19.63 22.11 -21.44
CA GLN A 193 20.29 21.91 -22.72
C GLN A 193 21.81 21.88 -22.58
N GLU A 194 22.40 22.79 -21.81
CA GLU A 194 23.83 22.80 -21.53
C GLU A 194 24.30 21.49 -20.88
N ILE A 195 23.51 20.93 -19.96
CA ILE A 195 23.80 19.62 -19.36
C ILE A 195 23.71 18.50 -20.40
N ALA A 196 22.71 18.53 -21.28
CA ALA A 196 22.57 17.53 -22.35
C ALA A 196 23.77 17.55 -23.31
N VAL A 197 24.24 18.74 -23.70
CA VAL A 197 25.45 18.91 -24.52
C VAL A 197 26.69 18.40 -23.78
N ALA A 198 26.82 18.70 -22.48
CA ALA A 198 27.93 18.20 -21.67
C ALA A 198 27.91 16.66 -21.56
N PHE A 199 26.74 16.05 -21.46
CA PHE A 199 26.61 14.58 -21.43
C PHE A 199 27.05 13.95 -22.76
N ASP A 200 26.64 14.53 -23.89
CA ASP A 200 27.08 14.07 -25.21
C ASP A 200 28.61 14.20 -25.37
N ALA A 201 29.22 15.29 -24.89
CA ALA A 201 30.67 15.46 -24.87
C ALA A 201 31.39 14.42 -24.00
N ILE A 202 30.83 14.08 -22.83
CA ILE A 202 31.36 13.04 -21.93
C ILE A 202 31.22 11.64 -22.54
N ASP A 203 30.19 11.37 -23.34
CA ASP A 203 30.06 10.12 -24.10
C ASP A 203 31.16 10.02 -25.17
N GLU A 204 31.43 11.11 -25.90
CA GLU A 204 32.51 11.20 -26.89
C GLU A 204 33.91 11.06 -26.24
N GLU A 205 34.19 11.77 -25.14
CA GLU A 205 35.48 11.74 -24.45
C GLU A 205 35.83 10.35 -23.92
N LYS A 206 34.83 9.61 -23.42
CA LYS A 206 35.00 8.27 -22.85
C LYS A 206 34.87 7.14 -23.89
N ASP A 207 34.82 7.47 -25.18
CA ASP A 207 34.64 6.52 -26.29
C ASP A 207 33.44 5.59 -26.09
N ARG A 208 32.32 6.14 -25.60
CA ARG A 208 31.06 5.42 -25.39
C ARG A 208 30.10 5.71 -26.53
N ALA A 209 29.21 4.76 -26.80
CA ALA A 209 28.15 4.97 -27.78
C ALA A 209 27.30 6.19 -27.38
N SER A 210 27.35 7.24 -28.21
CA SER A 210 26.60 8.48 -27.97
C SER A 210 25.12 8.18 -27.81
N LYS A 211 24.54 8.64 -26.70
CA LYS A 211 23.09 8.53 -26.44
C LYS A 211 22.29 9.67 -27.08
N GLY A 212 22.96 10.68 -27.62
CA GLY A 212 22.35 11.84 -28.28
C GLY A 212 21.40 12.62 -27.38
N TRP A 213 21.81 12.91 -26.15
CA TRP A 213 21.01 13.64 -25.15
C TRP A 213 20.48 14.96 -25.68
N SER A 214 21.34 15.75 -26.32
CA SER A 214 20.93 17.01 -26.95
C SER A 214 19.92 16.74 -28.08
N ARG A 215 20.16 15.73 -28.92
CA ARG A 215 19.25 15.35 -30.02
C ARG A 215 17.89 14.82 -29.57
N ARG A 216 17.74 14.38 -28.32
CA ARG A 216 16.47 13.93 -27.75
C ARG A 216 15.54 15.10 -27.42
N LEU A 217 16.10 16.24 -27.06
CA LEU A 217 15.35 17.45 -26.70
C LEU A 217 15.33 18.50 -27.82
N PHE A 218 16.36 18.52 -28.66
CA PHE A 218 16.58 19.52 -29.69
C PHE A 218 16.82 18.88 -31.05
N ASP A 219 16.50 19.60 -32.12
CA ASP A 219 16.83 19.21 -33.48
C ASP A 219 18.22 19.68 -33.89
N VAL A 220 18.63 19.31 -35.12
CA VAL A 220 19.96 19.64 -35.67
C VAL A 220 20.14 21.16 -35.87
N SER A 221 19.05 21.92 -35.93
CA SER A 221 19.06 23.38 -36.02
C SER A 221 19.09 24.07 -34.64
N GLY A 222 19.04 23.30 -33.54
CA GLY A 222 18.96 23.81 -32.17
C GLY A 222 17.54 24.16 -31.72
N SER A 223 16.50 23.89 -32.52
CA SER A 223 15.11 24.13 -32.14
C SER A 223 14.61 23.01 -31.22
N ALA A 224 13.74 23.34 -30.26
CA ALA A 224 13.16 22.34 -29.36
C ALA A 224 12.31 21.31 -30.13
N LYS A 225 12.53 20.02 -29.85
CA LYS A 225 11.66 18.90 -30.24
C LYS A 225 10.54 18.67 -29.22
N VAL A 226 10.73 19.18 -28.01
CA VAL A 226 9.85 19.02 -26.86
C VAL A 226 9.57 20.39 -26.29
N ASP A 227 8.30 20.78 -26.27
CA ASP A 227 7.84 22.00 -25.63
C ASP A 227 7.45 21.65 -24.18
N VAL A 228 7.93 22.47 -23.24
CA VAL A 228 7.41 22.50 -21.87
C VAL A 228 6.36 23.60 -21.83
N LEU A 229 5.10 23.22 -21.66
CA LEU A 229 3.98 24.15 -21.63
C LEU A 229 3.50 24.34 -20.19
N SER A 230 3.01 25.53 -19.87
CA SER A 230 2.34 25.84 -18.60
C SER A 230 0.99 26.54 -18.85
N PRO A 231 0.01 26.40 -17.95
CA PRO A 231 -1.19 27.22 -17.96
C PRO A 231 -0.87 28.73 -18.03
N SER A 232 -1.58 29.47 -18.89
CA SER A 232 -1.53 30.94 -18.91
C SER A 232 -2.04 31.54 -17.59
N MET A 233 -1.71 32.80 -17.30
CA MET A 233 -2.12 33.48 -16.05
C MET A 233 -3.65 33.54 -15.87
N ASP A 234 -4.38 33.74 -16.97
CA ASP A 234 -5.85 33.72 -17.02
C ASP A 234 -6.43 32.29 -17.12
N ARG A 235 -5.56 31.27 -17.15
CA ARG A 235 -5.91 29.85 -17.28
C ARG A 235 -6.80 29.54 -18.49
N SER A 236 -6.63 30.26 -19.59
CA SER A 236 -7.41 30.04 -20.82
C SER A 236 -6.76 29.05 -21.80
N LYS A 237 -5.43 28.91 -21.78
CA LYS A 237 -4.67 28.04 -22.71
C LYS A 237 -3.32 27.60 -22.15
N LEU A 238 -2.68 26.62 -22.79
CA LEU A 238 -1.28 26.26 -22.53
C LEU A 238 -0.32 27.12 -23.36
N GLU A 239 0.73 27.65 -22.73
CA GLU A 239 1.77 28.45 -23.37
C GLU A 239 3.17 27.87 -23.10
N PRO A 240 4.11 27.96 -24.04
CA PRO A 240 5.50 27.57 -23.79
C PRO A 240 6.12 28.37 -22.64
N THR A 241 6.79 27.68 -21.72
CA THR A 241 7.59 28.30 -20.66
C THR A 241 9.09 28.07 -20.91
N ALA A 242 9.92 29.00 -20.47
CA ALA A 242 11.38 28.88 -20.48
C ALA A 242 11.96 28.31 -19.17
N GLN A 243 11.13 28.17 -18.13
CA GLN A 243 11.57 27.76 -16.80
C GLN A 243 10.59 26.78 -16.14
N ILE A 244 11.15 25.84 -15.38
CA ILE A 244 10.42 24.98 -14.44
C ILE A 244 10.67 25.57 -13.04
N HIS A 245 9.65 26.15 -12.44
CA HIS A 245 9.69 26.56 -11.04
C HIS A 245 9.48 25.33 -10.17
N LEU A 246 10.10 25.26 -8.99
CA LEU A 246 9.94 24.21 -7.98
C LEU A 246 9.59 24.87 -6.65
N ASP A 247 8.29 24.98 -6.37
CA ASP A 247 7.74 25.56 -5.14
C ASP A 247 6.48 24.79 -4.70
N GLY A 248 6.41 24.40 -3.43
CA GLY A 248 5.31 23.56 -2.93
C GLY A 248 5.22 22.21 -3.64
N VAL A 249 4.02 21.84 -4.12
CA VAL A 249 3.80 20.64 -4.94
C VAL A 249 3.42 21.06 -6.34
N GLN A 250 4.08 20.48 -7.33
CA GLN A 250 3.79 20.70 -8.74
C GLN A 250 3.69 19.38 -9.49
N HIS A 251 2.98 19.41 -10.60
CA HIS A 251 2.72 18.25 -11.42
C HIS A 251 3.13 18.47 -12.87
N LEU A 252 4.03 17.61 -13.35
CA LEU A 252 4.48 17.56 -14.73
C LEU A 252 3.93 16.30 -15.41
N ILE A 253 3.18 16.50 -16.49
CA ILE A 253 2.60 15.42 -17.28
C ILE A 253 3.18 15.38 -18.70
N GLY A 254 3.36 14.17 -19.25
CA GLY A 254 3.80 14.01 -20.64
C GLY A 254 3.57 12.61 -21.17
N LEU A 255 3.01 12.50 -22.38
CA LEU A 255 2.76 11.22 -23.05
C LEU A 255 4.00 10.30 -23.06
N PRO A 256 3.83 8.96 -23.06
CA PRO A 256 4.96 8.04 -23.22
C PRO A 256 5.77 8.36 -24.49
N GLY A 257 7.07 8.59 -24.33
CA GLY A 257 7.98 8.94 -25.44
C GLY A 257 8.12 10.44 -25.73
N THR A 258 7.48 11.33 -24.96
CA THR A 258 7.68 12.79 -25.08
C THR A 258 9.01 13.30 -24.52
N GLY A 259 9.81 12.44 -23.87
CA GLY A 259 11.10 12.82 -23.30
C GLY A 259 11.07 13.12 -21.80
N LYS A 260 9.99 12.81 -21.08
CA LYS A 260 9.88 12.97 -19.61
C LYS A 260 11.06 12.38 -18.84
N THR A 261 11.43 11.13 -19.12
CA THR A 261 12.57 10.47 -18.46
C THR A 261 13.88 11.21 -18.74
N THR A 262 14.08 11.70 -19.98
CA THR A 262 15.23 12.54 -20.34
C THR A 262 15.26 13.83 -19.53
N LEU A 263 14.13 14.54 -19.45
CA LEU A 263 14.01 15.79 -18.70
C LEU A 263 14.29 15.59 -17.20
N VAL A 264 13.70 14.55 -16.58
CA VAL A 264 13.93 14.21 -15.17
C VAL A 264 15.40 13.88 -14.93
N THR A 265 16.04 13.12 -15.84
CA THR A 265 17.47 12.77 -15.73
C THR A 265 18.35 14.02 -15.74
N LEU A 266 18.11 14.94 -16.68
CA LEU A 266 18.86 16.19 -16.77
C LEU A 266 18.60 17.11 -15.57
N LEU A 267 17.36 17.16 -15.07
CA LEU A 267 16.99 17.92 -13.88
C LEU A 267 17.74 17.40 -12.64
N VAL A 268 17.86 16.08 -12.47
CA VAL A 268 18.62 15.51 -11.35
C VAL A 268 20.11 15.89 -11.42
N ALA A 269 20.70 15.82 -12.61
CA ALA A 269 22.09 16.25 -12.82
C ALA A 269 22.27 17.75 -12.58
N TRP A 270 21.29 18.58 -12.95
CA TRP A 270 21.26 20.02 -12.70
C TRP A 270 21.24 20.34 -11.21
N LEU A 271 20.38 19.65 -10.46
CA LEU A 271 20.26 19.80 -9.01
C LEU A 271 21.58 19.42 -8.31
N HIS A 272 22.19 18.32 -8.75
CA HIS A 272 23.49 17.88 -8.24
C HIS A 272 24.58 18.95 -8.46
N LYS A 273 24.72 19.47 -9.69
CA LYS A 273 25.76 20.47 -10.02
C LYS A 273 25.65 21.75 -9.18
N ARG A 274 24.48 22.05 -8.65
CA ARG A 274 24.22 23.21 -7.77
C ARG A 274 24.25 22.90 -6.28
N GLY A 275 24.54 21.66 -5.89
CA GLY A 275 24.62 21.26 -4.49
C GLY A 275 23.27 21.13 -3.78
N TYR A 276 22.17 21.00 -4.52
CA TYR A 276 20.86 20.72 -3.93
C TYR A 276 20.76 19.28 -3.45
N ARG A 277 20.10 19.08 -2.32
CA ARG A 277 19.75 17.75 -1.80
C ARG A 277 18.46 17.28 -2.47
N ALA A 278 18.55 16.33 -3.38
CA ALA A 278 17.44 15.84 -4.18
C ALA A 278 17.10 14.37 -3.85
N VAL A 279 15.82 14.06 -3.71
CA VAL A 279 15.34 12.67 -3.53
C VAL A 279 14.43 12.31 -4.70
N VAL A 280 14.76 11.25 -5.44
CA VAL A 280 13.94 10.77 -6.55
C VAL A 280 13.31 9.45 -6.15
N LEU A 281 11.98 9.44 -6.12
CA LEU A 281 11.16 8.27 -5.84
C LEU A 281 10.75 7.63 -7.16
N LEU A 282 11.21 6.41 -7.38
CA LEU A 282 10.99 5.63 -8.61
C LEU A 282 10.06 4.43 -8.36
N PRO A 283 9.45 3.86 -9.42
CA PRO A 283 8.49 2.74 -9.30
C PRO A 283 9.09 1.45 -8.74
N SER A 284 10.40 1.27 -8.84
CA SER A 284 11.08 0.08 -8.34
C SER A 284 12.56 0.31 -8.08
N ILE A 285 13.18 -0.56 -7.28
CA ILE A 285 14.63 -0.51 -7.01
C ILE A 285 15.45 -0.81 -8.26
N GLU A 286 14.93 -1.64 -9.16
CA GLU A 286 15.59 -1.97 -10.43
C GLU A 286 15.67 -0.74 -11.35
N VAL A 287 14.61 0.08 -11.40
CA VAL A 287 14.63 1.38 -12.09
C VAL A 287 15.63 2.33 -11.43
N CYS A 288 15.76 2.30 -10.09
CA CYS A 288 16.79 3.07 -9.38
C CYS A 288 18.20 2.70 -9.86
N PHE A 289 18.53 1.41 -9.96
CA PHE A 289 19.83 0.95 -10.46
C PHE A 289 20.12 1.42 -11.89
N ASN A 290 19.12 1.42 -12.76
CA ASN A 290 19.27 1.92 -14.13
C ASN A 290 19.66 3.39 -14.15
N LEU A 291 18.88 4.23 -13.45
CA LEU A 291 19.13 5.66 -13.39
C LEU A 291 20.44 5.97 -12.66
N MET A 292 20.79 5.19 -11.63
CA MET A 292 22.06 5.30 -10.92
C MET A 292 23.25 5.07 -11.85
N SER A 293 23.26 3.94 -12.56
CA SER A 293 24.34 3.58 -13.50
C SER A 293 24.44 4.62 -14.63
N GLU A 294 23.30 5.13 -15.09
CA GLU A 294 23.28 6.17 -16.12
C GLU A 294 23.89 7.49 -15.63
N LEU A 295 23.43 8.03 -14.51
CA LEU A 295 23.88 9.32 -13.98
C LEU A 295 25.31 9.26 -13.41
N ALA A 296 25.73 8.14 -12.82
CA ALA A 296 27.11 7.94 -12.36
C ALA A 296 28.11 8.03 -13.51
N GLY A 297 27.73 7.52 -14.69
CA GLY A 297 28.51 7.66 -15.92
C GLY A 297 28.82 9.11 -16.32
N TYR A 298 28.05 10.08 -15.82
CA TYR A 298 28.19 11.52 -16.03
C TYR A 298 28.70 12.29 -14.80
N GLY A 299 29.19 11.59 -13.77
CA GLY A 299 29.83 12.21 -12.60
C GLY A 299 28.84 12.72 -11.54
N VAL A 300 27.64 12.13 -11.47
CA VAL A 300 26.66 12.44 -10.42
C VAL A 300 26.81 11.46 -9.25
N ASP A 301 27.01 11.97 -8.05
CA ASP A 301 27.15 11.18 -6.82
C ASP A 301 25.77 10.81 -6.22
N LEU A 302 25.45 9.51 -6.24
CA LEU A 302 24.10 9.00 -5.96
C LEU A 302 24.06 8.02 -4.78
N GLY A 303 23.12 8.18 -3.86
CA GLY A 303 22.81 7.20 -2.80
C GLY A 303 21.58 6.35 -3.14
N LEU A 304 21.57 5.07 -2.75
CA LEU A 304 20.42 4.17 -2.96
C LEU A 304 19.58 4.04 -1.69
N LEU A 305 18.41 4.69 -1.68
CA LEU A 305 17.40 4.60 -0.63
C LEU A 305 16.59 3.30 -0.74
N MET A 306 16.90 2.36 0.14
CA MET A 306 16.26 1.05 0.19
C MET A 306 16.18 0.49 1.61
N GLY A 307 15.20 -0.39 1.82
CA GLY A 307 15.07 -1.14 3.07
C GLY A 307 16.25 -2.10 3.31
N GLN A 308 16.72 -2.12 4.56
CA GLN A 308 17.88 -2.90 4.99
C GLN A 308 17.55 -4.29 5.57
N SER A 309 16.26 -4.67 5.56
CA SER A 309 15.85 -5.97 6.11
C SER A 309 16.42 -7.13 5.28
N PRO A 310 16.74 -8.28 5.92
CA PRO A 310 17.32 -9.43 5.23
C PRO A 310 16.52 -9.88 4.00
N ASP A 311 15.20 -10.03 4.15
CA ASP A 311 14.33 -10.51 3.07
C ASP A 311 14.26 -9.51 1.90
N THR A 312 14.16 -8.21 2.20
CA THR A 312 14.12 -7.15 1.18
C THR A 312 15.42 -7.15 0.38
N ARG A 313 16.56 -7.17 1.08
CA ARG A 313 17.88 -7.20 0.47
C ARG A 313 18.10 -8.45 -0.38
N LEU A 314 17.77 -9.63 0.14
CA LEU A 314 17.88 -10.89 -0.60
C LEU A 314 17.01 -10.90 -1.87
N ARG A 315 15.80 -10.37 -1.78
CA ARG A 315 14.88 -10.24 -2.93
C ARG A 315 15.47 -9.35 -4.02
N HIS A 316 15.98 -8.17 -3.66
CA HIS A 316 16.59 -7.26 -4.64
C HIS A 316 17.92 -7.79 -5.19
N ALA A 317 18.75 -8.42 -4.35
CA ALA A 317 20.00 -9.06 -4.78
C ALA A 317 19.74 -10.19 -5.80
N ARG A 318 18.71 -11.03 -5.58
CA ARG A 318 18.31 -12.07 -6.53
C ARG A 318 17.89 -11.50 -7.88
N LYS A 319 17.04 -10.47 -7.88
CA LYS A 319 16.61 -9.81 -9.12
C LYS A 319 17.78 -9.15 -9.87
N LEU A 320 18.73 -8.56 -9.15
CA LEU A 320 19.95 -8.03 -9.76
C LEU A 320 20.81 -9.15 -10.36
N ALA A 321 20.98 -10.26 -9.65
CA ALA A 321 21.71 -11.42 -10.15
C ALA A 321 21.05 -12.03 -11.40
N GLU A 322 19.72 -12.15 -11.42
CA GLU A 322 18.96 -12.60 -12.59
C GLU A 322 19.16 -11.69 -13.81
N ARG A 323 19.28 -10.38 -13.58
CA ARG A 323 19.57 -9.41 -14.63
C ARG A 323 20.99 -9.55 -15.17
N ILE A 324 22.00 -9.67 -14.30
CA ILE A 324 23.40 -9.91 -14.69
C ILE A 324 23.50 -11.25 -15.44
N GLY A 325 22.76 -12.25 -15.00
CA GLY A 325 22.68 -13.55 -15.65
C GLY A 325 22.06 -13.52 -17.05
N ALA A 326 21.36 -12.45 -17.40
CA ALA A 326 20.70 -12.30 -18.69
C ALA A 326 21.63 -11.79 -19.79
N THR A 327 22.73 -11.12 -19.43
CA THR A 327 23.55 -10.35 -20.37
C THR A 327 24.51 -11.17 -21.21
N ASP A 328 24.73 -12.45 -20.90
CA ASP A 328 25.61 -13.32 -21.68
C ASP A 328 25.27 -14.83 -21.56
N ASP A 329 25.82 -15.62 -22.49
CA ASP A 329 25.66 -17.09 -22.52
C ASP A 329 26.28 -17.78 -21.29
N ALA A 330 27.19 -17.09 -20.59
CA ALA A 330 27.80 -17.56 -19.35
C ALA A 330 26.89 -17.40 -18.12
N ARG A 331 25.64 -16.96 -18.32
CA ARG A 331 24.65 -16.72 -17.26
C ARG A 331 25.19 -15.81 -16.16
N GLY A 332 25.98 -14.80 -16.54
CA GLY A 332 26.53 -13.80 -15.62
C GLY A 332 27.68 -14.30 -14.76
N TYR A 333 28.20 -15.52 -15.00
CA TYR A 333 29.37 -16.02 -14.28
C TYR A 333 30.59 -15.13 -14.52
N GLY A 334 31.22 -14.66 -13.43
CA GLY A 334 32.35 -13.73 -13.49
C GLY A 334 31.98 -12.30 -13.90
N ARG A 335 30.68 -11.98 -14.04
CA ARG A 335 30.20 -10.63 -14.33
C ARG A 335 29.72 -9.95 -13.06
N SER A 336 29.86 -8.63 -13.03
CA SER A 336 29.24 -7.75 -12.03
C SER A 336 28.50 -6.64 -12.74
N ALA A 337 27.55 -6.01 -12.06
CA ALA A 337 26.95 -4.76 -12.48
C ALA A 337 27.53 -3.61 -11.65
N GLU A 338 27.51 -2.40 -12.22
CA GLU A 338 27.80 -1.19 -11.46
C GLU A 338 26.84 -1.11 -10.26
N PHE A 339 27.37 -0.76 -9.09
CA PHE A 339 26.64 -0.70 -7.82
C PHE A 339 26.13 -2.04 -7.27
N ALA A 340 26.52 -3.18 -7.83
CA ALA A 340 26.11 -4.50 -7.31
C ALA A 340 26.54 -4.72 -5.85
N GLU A 341 27.65 -4.11 -5.44
CA GLU A 341 28.15 -4.12 -4.06
C GLU A 341 27.15 -3.53 -3.05
N LEU A 342 26.25 -2.62 -3.48
CA LEU A 342 25.20 -2.08 -2.61
C LEU A 342 24.22 -3.16 -2.13
N MET A 343 24.12 -4.29 -2.86
CA MET A 343 23.27 -5.43 -2.54
C MET A 343 23.96 -6.49 -1.67
N SER A 344 25.19 -6.25 -1.22
CA SER A 344 25.97 -7.19 -0.39
C SER A 344 25.14 -7.78 0.75
N VAL A 345 25.01 -9.10 0.76
CA VAL A 345 24.22 -9.85 1.77
C VAL A 345 25.11 -10.32 2.92
N ASN A 346 26.34 -10.71 2.61
CA ASN A 346 27.26 -11.32 3.57
C ASN A 346 27.72 -10.32 4.64
N CYS A 347 27.69 -10.77 5.91
CA CYS A 347 28.32 -10.04 7.00
C CYS A 347 29.86 -10.09 6.88
N ALA A 348 30.51 -8.91 6.91
CA ALA A 348 31.98 -8.80 6.91
C ALA A 348 32.64 -9.38 8.17
N LEU A 349 31.91 -9.42 9.30
CA LEU A 349 32.42 -9.95 10.57
C LEU A 349 32.74 -11.44 10.52
N ALA A 350 32.15 -12.19 9.60
CA ALA A 350 32.43 -13.61 9.43
C ALA A 350 33.90 -13.89 9.07
N GLY A 351 34.60 -12.94 8.45
CA GLY A 351 36.02 -13.08 8.14
C GLY A 351 36.94 -13.01 9.36
N PHE A 352 36.41 -12.63 10.53
CA PHE A 352 37.13 -12.55 11.81
C PHE A 352 36.71 -13.66 12.79
N ASP A 353 35.99 -14.68 12.30
CA ASP A 353 35.61 -15.85 13.08
C ASP A 353 36.68 -16.94 12.96
N ASP A 354 37.69 -16.87 13.84
CA ASP A 354 38.82 -17.83 13.85
C ASP A 354 38.40 -19.26 14.24
N ALA A 355 37.20 -19.44 14.79
CA ALA A 355 36.68 -20.73 15.24
C ALA A 355 35.58 -21.27 14.31
N HIS A 356 35.68 -20.98 13.01
CA HIS A 356 34.71 -21.43 12.01
C HIS A 356 34.63 -22.96 11.96
N GLU A 357 33.46 -23.51 12.26
CA GLU A 357 33.15 -24.94 12.09
C GLU A 357 32.12 -25.09 10.96
N ASP A 358 32.39 -25.96 9.97
CA ASP A 358 31.50 -26.22 8.82
C ASP A 358 30.07 -26.59 9.22
N GLN A 359 29.90 -27.15 10.43
CA GLN A 359 28.61 -27.58 10.98
C GLN A 359 27.77 -26.43 11.55
N ARG A 360 28.33 -25.22 11.70
CA ARG A 360 27.68 -24.05 12.34
C ARG A 360 28.05 -22.74 11.60
N PRO A 361 27.40 -22.44 10.47
CA PRO A 361 27.75 -21.27 9.66
C PRO A 361 27.43 -19.94 10.35
N PHE A 362 28.24 -18.91 10.07
CA PHE A 362 28.02 -17.56 10.56
C PHE A 362 26.67 -16.99 10.06
N GLN A 363 26.01 -16.19 10.89
CA GLN A 363 24.66 -15.65 10.64
C GLN A 363 24.63 -14.48 9.62
N HIS A 364 25.02 -14.73 8.37
CA HIS A 364 25.08 -13.68 7.33
C HIS A 364 23.72 -13.02 7.03
N LEU A 365 22.62 -13.78 7.09
CA LEU A 365 21.29 -13.26 6.78
C LEU A 365 20.73 -12.41 7.93
N THR A 366 21.09 -12.70 9.18
CA THR A 366 20.70 -11.95 10.38
C THR A 366 21.93 -11.38 11.09
N PRO A 367 22.62 -10.39 10.49
CA PRO A 367 23.88 -9.92 11.02
C PRO A 367 23.68 -9.14 12.33
N PRO A 368 24.66 -9.19 13.24
CA PRO A 368 24.57 -8.60 14.58
C PRO A 368 24.86 -7.09 14.58
N CYS A 369 24.46 -6.35 13.54
CA CYS A 369 24.90 -4.96 13.32
C CYS A 369 24.64 -4.02 14.50
N GLU A 370 23.56 -4.24 15.27
CA GLU A 370 23.16 -3.40 16.41
C GLU A 370 23.22 -4.17 17.74
N LYS A 371 23.79 -5.38 17.75
CA LYS A 371 23.72 -6.34 18.86
C LYS A 371 25.08 -6.97 19.18
N VAL A 372 26.17 -6.28 18.84
CA VAL A 372 27.51 -6.71 19.25
C VAL A 372 27.64 -6.51 20.75
N LEU A 373 28.20 -7.49 21.47
CA LEU A 373 28.38 -7.44 22.92
C LEU A 373 29.82 -7.07 23.24
N GLN A 374 30.01 -5.98 23.97
CA GLN A 374 31.32 -5.56 24.48
C GLN A 374 31.16 -4.93 25.86
N ARG A 375 32.20 -5.01 26.70
CA ARG A 375 32.23 -4.30 27.99
C ARG A 375 32.51 -2.82 27.73
N ALA A 376 31.57 -1.95 28.13
CA ALA A 376 31.74 -0.52 27.99
C ALA A 376 32.90 -0.01 28.87
N SER A 377 33.63 0.99 28.37
CA SER A 377 34.66 1.67 29.15
C SER A 377 34.04 2.74 30.05
N LYS A 378 34.51 2.87 31.28
CA LYS A 378 34.22 4.03 32.15
C LYS A 378 35.10 5.21 31.74
N LYS A 379 34.73 6.43 32.19
CA LYS A 379 35.53 7.66 31.98
C LYS A 379 36.96 7.58 32.53
N ASN A 380 37.21 6.70 33.51
CA ASN A 380 38.54 6.45 34.10
C ASN A 380 39.33 5.33 33.38
N GLY A 381 38.82 4.78 32.27
CA GLY A 381 39.47 3.71 31.51
C GLY A 381 39.20 2.29 32.03
N GLU A 382 38.55 2.12 33.17
CA GLU A 382 38.16 0.80 33.67
C GLU A 382 36.98 0.22 32.88
N LEU A 383 37.00 -1.10 32.66
CA LEU A 383 35.88 -1.81 32.06
C LEU A 383 34.72 -1.98 33.04
N ARG A 384 33.49 -1.83 32.55
CA ARG A 384 32.30 -2.24 33.30
C ARG A 384 32.28 -3.78 33.45
N PRO A 385 31.74 -4.30 34.56
CA PRO A 385 31.67 -5.74 34.80
C PRO A 385 30.71 -6.45 33.84
N THR A 386 29.67 -5.75 33.39
CA THR A 386 28.66 -6.27 32.48
C THR A 386 28.91 -5.83 31.04
N GLU A 387 28.62 -6.74 30.11
CA GLU A 387 28.60 -6.43 28.68
C GLU A 387 27.30 -5.72 28.31
N SER A 388 27.38 -4.83 27.33
CA SER A 388 26.22 -4.15 26.77
C SER A 388 26.24 -4.26 25.24
N ALA A 389 25.06 -4.09 24.65
CA ALA A 389 24.93 -4.02 23.21
C ALA A 389 25.59 -2.74 22.67
N HIS A 390 26.36 -2.90 21.61
CA HIS A 390 27.04 -1.86 20.86
C HIS A 390 26.76 -2.03 19.36
N LEU A 391 26.95 -0.96 18.61
CA LEU A 391 26.90 -0.98 17.16
C LEU A 391 28.16 -1.62 16.58
N CYS A 392 28.02 -2.26 15.41
CA CYS A 392 29.12 -2.91 14.74
C CYS A 392 30.17 -1.88 14.25
N PRO A 393 31.45 -2.07 14.61
CA PRO A 393 32.53 -1.15 14.24
C PRO A 393 32.85 -1.20 12.75
N ALA A 394 32.55 -2.31 12.06
CA ALA A 394 32.82 -2.45 10.63
C ALA A 394 31.90 -1.62 9.72
N SER A 395 30.95 -0.85 10.27
CA SER A 395 29.98 -0.06 9.48
C SER A 395 30.62 0.99 8.54
N GLY A 396 31.82 1.47 8.86
CA GLY A 396 32.59 2.41 8.03
C GLY A 396 33.03 1.84 6.67
N TRP A 397 33.20 0.52 6.55
CA TRP A 397 33.67 -0.12 5.31
C TRP A 397 32.80 -1.29 4.82
N CYS A 398 32.03 -1.93 5.71
CA CYS A 398 31.16 -3.07 5.41
C CYS A 398 30.26 -2.83 4.19
N GLY A 399 30.34 -3.73 3.19
CA GLY A 399 29.55 -3.67 1.96
C GLY A 399 28.04 -3.73 2.22
N ARG A 400 27.60 -4.45 3.27
CA ARG A 400 26.18 -4.50 3.63
C ARG A 400 25.62 -3.14 4.05
N MET A 401 26.42 -2.32 4.74
CA MET A 401 26.03 -0.98 5.19
C MET A 401 26.35 0.11 4.17
N GLN A 402 26.92 -0.24 3.01
CA GLN A 402 27.39 0.72 2.02
C GLN A 402 26.27 1.62 1.48
N ALA A 403 25.09 1.06 1.19
CA ALA A 403 23.95 1.85 0.72
C ALA A 403 23.53 2.91 1.74
N ALA A 404 23.43 2.55 3.01
CA ALA A 404 23.10 3.50 4.08
C ALA A 404 24.22 4.54 4.30
N ARG A 405 25.49 4.11 4.26
CA ARG A 405 26.67 4.98 4.36
C ARG A 405 26.69 6.02 3.23
N HIS A 406 26.37 5.63 2.01
CA HIS A 406 26.32 6.54 0.86
C HIS A 406 25.25 7.62 1.02
N ILE A 407 24.07 7.27 1.57
CA ILE A 407 22.99 8.24 1.80
C ILE A 407 23.41 9.31 2.82
N ALA A 408 24.18 8.95 3.86
CA ALA A 408 24.67 9.93 4.83
C ALA A 408 25.59 10.99 4.21
N GLY A 409 26.39 10.63 3.19
CA GLY A 409 27.37 11.53 2.58
C GLY A 409 26.97 12.16 1.24
N ARG A 410 25.96 11.64 0.53
CA ARG A 410 25.61 12.07 -0.85
C ARG A 410 24.35 12.92 -0.87
N HIS A 411 24.28 13.89 -1.79
CA HIS A 411 23.17 14.84 -1.88
C HIS A 411 22.00 14.35 -2.75
N VAL A 412 22.20 13.41 -3.66
CA VAL A 412 21.12 12.87 -4.50
C VAL A 412 20.80 11.44 -4.09
N TRP A 413 19.55 11.18 -3.69
CA TRP A 413 19.08 9.85 -3.28
C TRP A 413 18.07 9.32 -4.29
N LEU A 414 18.26 8.07 -4.74
CA LEU A 414 17.31 7.35 -5.58
C LEU A 414 16.71 6.21 -4.78
N GLY A 415 15.39 6.06 -4.79
CA GLY A 415 14.77 4.95 -4.06
C GLY A 415 13.31 4.73 -4.41
N HIS A 416 12.73 3.67 -3.85
CA HIS A 416 11.29 3.44 -3.93
C HIS A 416 10.55 4.13 -2.79
N VAL A 417 9.31 4.57 -3.00
CA VAL A 417 8.50 5.30 -1.99
C VAL A 417 8.37 4.56 -0.65
N MET A 418 8.28 3.23 -0.68
CA MET A 418 8.17 2.40 0.53
C MET A 418 9.44 2.42 1.39
N SER A 419 10.57 2.81 0.82
CA SER A 419 11.82 2.97 1.54
C SER A 419 11.81 4.21 2.44
N LEU A 420 10.86 5.13 2.27
CA LEU A 420 10.66 6.25 3.21
C LEU A 420 10.19 5.76 4.59
N ASP A 421 9.44 4.65 4.64
CA ASP A 421 8.94 4.05 5.88
C ASP A 421 10.02 3.21 6.61
N THR A 422 11.30 3.28 6.22
CA THR A 422 12.38 2.57 6.93
C THR A 422 13.14 3.50 7.87
N ARG A 423 13.69 2.93 8.96
CA ARG A 423 14.52 3.66 9.92
C ARG A 423 15.89 3.94 9.33
N LEU A 424 16.43 5.12 9.64
CA LEU A 424 17.84 5.40 9.42
C LEU A 424 18.67 4.54 10.37
N PRO A 425 19.76 3.88 9.90
CA PRO A 425 20.58 3.07 10.78
C PRO A 425 21.26 3.93 11.86
N PRO A 426 21.26 3.49 13.13
CA PRO A 426 21.89 4.24 14.25
C PRO A 426 23.42 4.37 14.09
N HIS A 427 24.01 3.76 13.07
CA HIS A 427 25.42 3.89 12.76
C HIS A 427 25.79 5.26 12.16
N PHE A 428 24.80 5.98 11.63
CA PHE A 428 25.00 7.21 10.84
C PHE A 428 24.12 8.39 11.29
N VAL A 429 23.33 8.21 12.35
CA VAL A 429 22.44 9.24 12.92
C VAL A 429 22.25 8.98 14.41
N ASP A 430 22.21 10.03 15.23
CA ASP A 430 22.07 9.92 16.70
C ASP A 430 20.60 9.72 17.13
N GLU A 431 19.68 10.24 16.32
CA GLU A 431 18.25 10.22 16.59
C GLU A 431 17.56 8.96 16.06
N HIS A 432 16.53 8.49 16.79
CA HIS A 432 15.58 7.52 16.29
C HIS A 432 14.65 8.17 15.26
N ILE A 433 15.04 8.12 13.99
CA ILE A 433 14.29 8.74 12.90
C ILE A 433 14.10 7.79 11.69
N ARG A 434 13.03 8.02 10.92
CA ARG A 434 12.76 7.35 9.63
C ARG A 434 13.13 8.23 8.46
N HIS A 435 13.42 7.60 7.32
CA HIS A 435 13.77 8.31 6.10
C HIS A 435 12.70 9.32 5.66
N LEU A 436 11.40 9.05 5.86
CA LEU A 436 10.35 10.00 5.49
C LEU A 436 10.53 11.37 6.18
N GLU A 437 10.82 11.37 7.47
CA GLU A 437 10.98 12.59 8.25
C GLU A 437 12.35 13.21 7.97
N ALA A 438 13.38 12.39 7.78
CA ALA A 438 14.70 12.87 7.37
C ALA A 438 14.66 13.58 6.02
N VAL A 439 13.93 13.06 5.05
CA VAL A 439 13.71 13.70 3.75
C VAL A 439 12.95 15.02 3.93
N ALA A 440 11.89 15.04 4.75
CA ALA A 440 11.16 16.28 5.04
C ALA A 440 12.03 17.35 5.75
N ARG A 441 13.01 16.94 6.56
CA ARG A 441 13.96 17.84 7.25
C ARG A 441 15.09 18.34 6.36
N ALA A 442 15.69 17.46 5.57
CA ALA A 442 17.00 17.69 4.95
C ALA A 442 16.99 17.83 3.42
N ALA A 443 15.96 17.37 2.71
CA ALA A 443 15.91 17.50 1.25
C ALA A 443 15.49 18.91 0.82
N ASP A 444 15.99 19.40 -0.31
CA ASP A 444 15.54 20.62 -0.96
C ASP A 444 14.41 20.31 -1.97
N VAL A 445 14.55 19.18 -2.70
CA VAL A 445 13.59 18.75 -3.73
C VAL A 445 13.29 17.25 -3.62
N VAL A 446 12.02 16.87 -3.81
CA VAL A 446 11.59 15.49 -3.99
C VAL A 446 10.91 15.32 -5.35
N ILE A 447 11.40 14.42 -6.18
CA ILE A 447 10.81 14.10 -7.48
C ILE A 447 10.14 12.73 -7.39
N ALA A 448 8.83 12.65 -7.58
CA ALA A 448 8.10 11.38 -7.62
C ALA A 448 7.76 11.02 -9.07
N ASP A 449 8.53 10.08 -9.64
CA ASP A 449 8.38 9.65 -11.03
C ASP A 449 7.36 8.50 -11.16
N GLU A 450 6.49 8.59 -12.18
CA GLU A 450 5.29 7.76 -12.33
C GLU A 450 4.39 7.79 -11.07
N VAL A 451 4.07 9.00 -10.60
CA VAL A 451 3.33 9.26 -9.37
C VAL A 451 2.02 8.48 -9.27
N ASP A 452 1.34 8.21 -10.38
CA ASP A 452 0.11 7.42 -10.42
C ASP A 452 0.32 5.99 -9.91
N GLY A 453 1.43 5.34 -10.30
CA GLY A 453 1.82 4.04 -9.76
C GLY A 453 2.20 4.12 -8.27
N ILE A 454 2.91 5.19 -7.88
CA ILE A 454 3.33 5.44 -6.49
C ILE A 454 2.11 5.62 -5.57
N GLN A 455 1.07 6.35 -6.00
CA GLN A 455 -0.19 6.50 -5.25
C GLN A 455 -0.83 5.15 -4.97
N ALA A 456 -1.02 4.32 -6.00
CA ALA A 456 -1.59 2.99 -5.85
C ALA A 456 -0.78 2.09 -4.90
N VAL A 457 0.56 2.23 -4.88
CA VAL A 457 1.42 1.54 -3.90
C VAL A 457 1.17 2.05 -2.49
N LEU A 458 1.04 3.37 -2.29
CA LEU A 458 0.73 3.96 -0.99
C LEU A 458 -0.66 3.52 -0.50
N ASP A 459 -1.69 3.51 -1.35
CA ASP A 459 -3.03 3.07 -0.94
C ASP A 459 -3.06 1.63 -0.48
N ARG A 460 -2.35 0.74 -1.19
CA ARG A 460 -2.18 -0.65 -0.73
C ARG A 460 -1.50 -0.71 0.63
N ARG A 461 -0.57 0.21 0.94
CA ARG A 461 0.07 0.28 2.26
C ARG A 461 -0.91 0.69 3.38
N ALA A 462 -2.02 1.35 3.03
CA ALA A 462 -3.12 1.63 3.95
C ALA A 462 -3.89 0.37 4.35
N VAL A 463 -3.83 -0.68 3.51
CA VAL A 463 -4.46 -1.97 3.78
C VAL A 463 -3.43 -2.91 4.39
N SER A 464 -3.71 -3.42 5.59
CA SER A 464 -2.95 -4.53 6.14
C SER A 464 -3.76 -5.80 6.03
N GLU A 465 -3.16 -6.83 5.44
CA GLU A 465 -3.75 -8.16 5.36
C GLU A 465 -2.84 -9.17 6.07
N ILE A 466 -3.41 -9.95 6.99
CA ILE A 466 -2.69 -10.98 7.74
C ILE A 466 -3.37 -12.30 7.46
N SER A 467 -2.62 -13.31 7.02
CA SER A 467 -3.13 -14.67 7.06
C SER A 467 -3.24 -15.12 8.52
N ILE A 468 -4.46 -15.33 9.01
CA ILE A 468 -4.71 -15.90 10.33
C ILE A 468 -4.33 -17.38 10.32
N THR A 469 -4.84 -18.12 9.33
CA THR A 469 -4.66 -19.57 9.22
C THR A 469 -4.55 -20.01 7.76
N GLY A 470 -4.10 -21.24 7.57
CA GLY A 470 -4.03 -21.85 6.25
C GLY A 470 -2.85 -21.34 5.41
N ALA A 471 -1.81 -20.72 5.97
CA ALA A 471 -0.54 -20.41 5.31
C ALA A 471 0.65 -20.81 6.21
N ARG A 472 1.82 -21.12 5.63
CA ARG A 472 3.03 -21.44 6.43
C ARG A 472 3.50 -20.26 7.29
N THR A 473 3.22 -19.06 6.83
CA THR A 473 3.55 -17.80 7.48
C THR A 473 2.37 -17.22 8.27
N SER A 474 1.31 -18.01 8.53
CA SER A 474 0.11 -17.50 9.19
C SER A 474 0.37 -17.14 10.66
N TYR A 475 -0.46 -16.24 11.18
CA TYR A 475 -0.38 -15.77 12.57
C TYR A 475 -0.49 -16.93 13.56
N GLU A 476 -1.45 -17.85 13.36
CA GLU A 476 -1.61 -19.08 14.16
C GLU A 476 -0.31 -19.92 14.18
N ASN A 477 0.33 -20.11 13.02
CA ASN A 477 1.55 -20.93 12.96
C ASN A 477 2.71 -20.27 13.69
N ARG A 478 2.84 -18.94 13.60
CA ARG A 478 3.89 -18.20 14.32
C ARG A 478 3.67 -18.21 15.83
N LEU A 479 2.44 -18.10 16.32
CA LEU A 479 2.15 -18.30 17.75
C LEU A 479 2.53 -19.71 18.21
N LEU A 480 2.24 -20.73 17.41
CA LEU A 480 2.63 -22.11 17.72
C LEU A 480 4.15 -22.27 17.77
N ASP A 481 4.87 -21.71 16.80
CA ASP A 481 6.32 -21.87 16.68
C ASP A 481 7.12 -21.02 17.69
N ASP A 482 6.71 -19.77 17.93
CA ASP A 482 7.46 -18.83 18.79
C ASP A 482 7.09 -18.94 20.28
N LEU A 483 5.86 -19.31 20.61
CA LEU A 483 5.36 -19.30 21.99
C LEU A 483 5.11 -20.72 22.51
N LEU A 484 4.29 -21.52 21.82
CA LEU A 484 3.83 -22.80 22.36
C LEU A 484 4.86 -23.93 22.21
N ARG A 485 5.62 -23.96 21.11
CA ARG A 485 6.67 -24.97 20.88
C ARG A 485 7.82 -24.86 21.90
N PRO A 486 8.38 -23.68 22.22
CA PRO A 486 9.43 -23.57 23.24
C PRO A 486 9.02 -24.13 24.60
N PHE A 487 7.80 -23.85 25.05
CA PHE A 487 7.28 -24.45 26.30
C PHE A 487 7.22 -25.98 26.24
N ALA A 488 6.78 -26.54 25.10
CA ALA A 488 6.75 -27.98 24.92
C ALA A 488 8.16 -28.62 24.88
N LEU A 489 9.19 -27.86 24.49
CA LEU A 489 10.59 -28.31 24.46
C LEU A 489 11.32 -28.12 25.81
N GLY A 490 10.65 -27.61 26.85
CA GLY A 490 11.19 -27.51 28.20
C GLY A 490 11.80 -26.14 28.56
N GLU A 491 11.62 -25.11 27.73
CA GLU A 491 12.02 -23.71 28.01
C GLU A 491 11.03 -23.03 28.99
N ASN A 492 10.78 -23.66 30.14
CA ASN A 492 9.81 -23.24 31.16
C ASN A 492 10.31 -22.11 32.08
N ASP A 493 11.59 -21.76 31.99
CA ASP A 493 12.18 -20.60 32.65
C ASP A 493 11.59 -19.27 32.14
N ARG A 494 10.94 -19.29 30.96
CA ARG A 494 10.21 -18.17 30.35
C ARG A 494 8.79 -17.93 30.90
N THR A 495 8.44 -18.48 32.05
CA THR A 495 7.06 -18.47 32.59
C THR A 495 6.71 -17.27 33.47
N GLY A 496 7.19 -16.06 33.13
CA GLY A 496 6.73 -14.84 33.78
C GLY A 496 5.21 -14.65 33.62
N THR A 497 4.53 -14.04 34.60
CA THR A 497 3.07 -13.85 34.60
C THR A 497 2.54 -13.24 33.30
N ASN A 498 3.26 -12.24 32.77
CA ASN A 498 2.92 -11.57 31.51
C ASN A 498 2.96 -12.51 30.29
N ILE A 499 3.91 -13.45 30.27
CA ILE A 499 4.07 -14.42 29.17
C ILE A 499 2.99 -15.49 29.28
N ASN A 500 2.65 -15.94 30.49
CA ASN A 500 1.55 -16.88 30.72
C ASN A 500 0.20 -16.28 30.33
N ASP A 501 -0.08 -15.02 30.70
CA ASP A 501 -1.29 -14.31 30.28
C ASP A 501 -1.38 -14.17 28.77
N TYR A 502 -0.25 -13.90 28.12
CA TYR A 502 -0.17 -13.87 26.66
C TYR A 502 -0.42 -15.26 26.04
N ALA A 503 0.17 -16.32 26.58
CA ALA A 503 -0.05 -17.70 26.15
C ALA A 503 -1.51 -18.14 26.30
N ASN A 504 -2.18 -17.73 27.38
CA ASN A 504 -3.61 -17.98 27.59
C ASN A 504 -4.45 -17.26 26.53
N LYS A 505 -4.17 -15.97 26.27
CA LYS A 505 -4.85 -15.19 25.22
C LYS A 505 -4.61 -15.79 23.83
N ALA A 506 -3.39 -16.25 23.55
CA ALA A 506 -3.02 -16.87 22.28
C ALA A 506 -3.75 -18.22 22.08
N THR A 507 -3.81 -19.05 23.12
CA THR A 507 -4.51 -20.33 23.09
C THR A 507 -6.01 -20.13 22.85
N ARG A 508 -6.64 -19.18 23.57
CA ARG A 508 -8.04 -18.79 23.35
C ARG A 508 -8.29 -18.33 21.92
N PHE A 509 -7.40 -17.53 21.34
CA PHE A 509 -7.51 -17.11 19.93
C PHE A 509 -7.49 -18.30 18.97
N ILE A 510 -6.57 -19.26 19.18
CA ILE A 510 -6.46 -20.47 18.35
C ILE A 510 -7.76 -21.29 18.43
N GLU A 511 -8.35 -21.45 19.61
CA GLU A 511 -9.61 -22.17 19.81
C GLU A 511 -10.79 -21.49 19.10
N LEU A 512 -10.94 -20.17 19.27
CA LEU A 512 -12.00 -19.39 18.61
C LEU A 512 -11.85 -19.44 17.08
N ASN A 513 -10.62 -19.32 16.58
CA ASN A 513 -10.32 -19.44 15.16
C ASN A 513 -10.70 -20.83 14.62
N ARG A 514 -10.40 -21.90 15.35
CA ARG A 514 -10.79 -23.27 14.97
C ARG A 514 -12.30 -23.50 15.00
N SER A 515 -13.03 -22.84 15.91
CA SER A 515 -14.50 -22.85 15.92
C SER A 515 -15.07 -22.25 14.62
N LEU A 516 -14.54 -21.09 14.21
CA LEU A 516 -14.91 -20.43 12.96
C LEU A 516 -14.61 -21.31 11.74
N ILE A 517 -13.40 -21.89 11.66
CA ILE A 517 -13.01 -22.80 10.57
C ILE A 517 -13.97 -23.98 10.47
N ARG A 518 -14.32 -24.60 11.62
CA ARG A 518 -15.24 -25.75 11.67
C ARG A 518 -16.62 -25.38 11.16
N GLN A 519 -17.14 -24.21 11.56
CA GLN A 519 -18.42 -23.72 11.06
C GLN A 519 -18.42 -23.57 9.53
N LEU A 520 -17.39 -22.93 8.98
CA LEU A 520 -17.24 -22.72 7.54
C LEU A 520 -17.10 -24.04 6.76
N GLN A 521 -16.34 -25.00 7.29
CA GLN A 521 -16.19 -26.32 6.68
C GLN A 521 -17.50 -27.13 6.70
N ASN A 522 -18.24 -27.08 7.81
CA ASN A 522 -19.53 -27.76 7.93
C ASN A 522 -20.58 -27.20 6.97
N ASP A 523 -20.64 -25.86 6.81
CA ASP A 523 -21.54 -25.23 5.84
C ASP A 523 -21.23 -25.66 4.39
N ARG A 524 -19.94 -25.81 4.05
CA ARG A 524 -19.51 -26.22 2.70
C ARG A 524 -19.71 -27.71 2.40
N ALA A 525 -19.59 -28.58 3.40
CA ALA A 525 -19.74 -30.03 3.24
C ALA A 525 -21.17 -30.46 2.85
N ALA A 526 -22.18 -29.63 3.12
CA ALA A 526 -23.59 -29.93 2.92
C ALA A 526 -24.11 -29.74 1.47
N ASN A 527 -23.34 -30.14 0.44
CA ASN A 527 -23.60 -29.94 -1.01
C ASN A 527 -23.43 -28.49 -1.53
N GLY A 528 -22.27 -27.89 -1.29
CA GLY A 528 -22.00 -26.49 -1.63
C GLY A 528 -22.54 -25.57 -0.52
N SER A 529 -21.82 -24.49 -0.18
CA SER A 529 -22.18 -23.65 0.97
C SER A 529 -23.67 -23.31 1.00
N ARG A 530 -24.37 -23.78 2.02
CA ARG A 530 -25.85 -23.70 2.08
C ARG A 530 -26.32 -22.32 2.50
N TYR A 531 -25.64 -21.70 3.46
CA TYR A 531 -26.03 -20.39 4.00
C TYR A 531 -24.94 -19.34 3.88
N LEU A 532 -23.66 -19.73 3.87
CA LEU A 532 -22.54 -18.78 3.91
C LEU A 532 -21.86 -18.57 2.55
N ALA A 533 -22.42 -19.12 1.47
CA ALA A 533 -21.82 -19.03 0.11
C ALA A 533 -21.62 -17.59 -0.36
N GLU A 534 -22.52 -16.69 0.03
CA GLU A 534 -22.45 -15.27 -0.35
C GLU A 534 -21.29 -14.52 0.32
N TYR A 535 -20.67 -15.12 1.35
CA TYR A 535 -19.50 -14.58 2.04
C TYR A 535 -18.18 -15.23 1.60
N ASP A 536 -18.21 -16.23 0.70
CA ASP A 536 -16.98 -16.81 0.13
C ASP A 536 -16.21 -15.72 -0.61
N ASP A 537 -14.95 -15.52 -0.23
CA ASP A 537 -14.07 -14.44 -0.67
C ASP A 537 -14.56 -13.01 -0.35
N ALA A 538 -15.57 -12.87 0.51
CA ALA A 538 -16.09 -11.56 0.93
C ALA A 538 -15.39 -11.08 2.21
N PHE A 539 -15.32 -9.76 2.37
CA PHE A 539 -14.87 -9.16 3.63
C PHE A 539 -16.06 -9.07 4.59
N VAL A 540 -15.88 -9.68 5.77
CA VAL A 540 -16.91 -9.89 6.78
C VAL A 540 -16.53 -9.14 8.05
N THR A 541 -17.44 -8.31 8.53
CA THR A 541 -17.32 -7.58 9.80
C THR A 541 -18.49 -7.93 10.71
N GLY A 542 -18.32 -7.73 12.03
CA GLY A 542 -19.44 -7.84 12.98
C GLY A 542 -20.63 -6.97 12.55
N ASN A 543 -20.34 -5.71 12.15
CA ASN A 543 -21.37 -4.77 11.71
C ASN A 543 -22.15 -5.26 10.49
N ARG A 544 -21.47 -5.89 9.53
CA ARG A 544 -22.12 -6.47 8.36
C ARG A 544 -23.07 -7.58 8.79
N LEU A 545 -22.61 -8.49 9.64
CA LEU A 545 -23.42 -9.61 10.12
C LEU A 545 -24.59 -9.13 10.99
N ILE A 546 -24.42 -8.10 11.82
CA ILE A 546 -25.54 -7.49 12.56
C ILE A 546 -26.57 -6.89 11.60
N ALA A 547 -26.13 -6.15 10.58
CA ALA A 547 -27.04 -5.60 9.58
C ALA A 547 -27.74 -6.70 8.76
N ASP A 548 -27.04 -7.78 8.42
CA ASP A 548 -27.60 -8.89 7.64
C ASP A 548 -28.56 -9.74 8.51
N VAL A 549 -28.30 -9.90 9.82
CA VAL A 549 -29.16 -10.66 10.75
C VAL A 549 -30.35 -9.85 11.25
N PHE A 550 -30.17 -8.59 11.63
CA PHE A 550 -31.17 -7.79 12.35
C PHE A 550 -31.66 -6.55 11.58
N GLY A 551 -30.99 -6.15 10.51
CA GLY A 551 -31.35 -4.95 9.73
C GLY A 551 -32.57 -5.18 8.84
N ASP A 552 -33.22 -4.09 8.44
CA ASP A 552 -34.38 -4.15 7.54
C ASP A 552 -33.97 -4.47 6.08
N ALA A 553 -34.64 -5.45 5.47
CA ALA A 553 -34.42 -5.87 4.08
C ALA A 553 -34.78 -4.78 3.05
N GLU A 554 -35.72 -3.89 3.38
CA GLU A 554 -36.23 -2.84 2.51
C GLU A 554 -35.48 -1.51 2.71
N ARG A 555 -34.40 -1.50 3.48
CA ARG A 555 -33.60 -0.31 3.80
C ARG A 555 -33.20 0.52 2.57
N LEU A 556 -32.91 -0.12 1.44
CA LEU A 556 -32.52 0.57 0.20
C LEU A 556 -33.69 1.31 -0.47
N ARG A 557 -34.94 0.99 -0.13
CA ARG A 557 -36.16 1.65 -0.65
C ARG A 557 -36.70 2.72 0.31
N MET A 558 -36.08 2.92 1.46
CA MET A 558 -36.48 3.88 2.48
C MET A 558 -36.05 5.32 2.14
N THR A 559 -36.83 6.30 2.61
CA THR A 559 -36.46 7.72 2.58
C THR A 559 -35.24 8.00 3.47
N ASP A 560 -34.53 9.12 3.27
CA ASP A 560 -33.33 9.45 4.06
C ASP A 560 -33.61 9.53 5.57
N ALA A 561 -34.77 10.07 5.97
CA ALA A 561 -35.19 10.13 7.36
C ALA A 561 -35.43 8.73 7.97
N GLN A 562 -36.08 7.84 7.22
CA GLN A 562 -36.29 6.44 7.65
C GLN A 562 -34.98 5.67 7.73
N ARG A 563 -34.06 5.88 6.77
CA ARG A 563 -32.71 5.28 6.80
C ARG A 563 -31.92 5.74 8.02
N ALA A 564 -32.00 7.02 8.38
CA ALA A 564 -31.30 7.54 9.55
C ALA A 564 -31.77 6.88 10.86
N VAL A 565 -33.08 6.66 11.03
CA VAL A 565 -33.65 5.96 12.20
C VAL A 565 -33.21 4.50 12.23
N GLU A 566 -33.27 3.80 11.09
CA GLU A 566 -32.82 2.40 11.00
C GLU A 566 -31.30 2.25 11.24
N ASP A 567 -30.50 3.22 10.80
CA ASP A 567 -29.08 3.30 11.09
C ASP A 567 -28.79 3.54 12.57
N GLU A 568 -29.57 4.39 13.24
CA GLU A 568 -29.47 4.61 14.67
C GLU A 568 -29.81 3.33 15.45
N ARG A 569 -30.90 2.63 15.07
CA ARG A 569 -31.30 1.34 15.65
C ARG A 569 -30.22 0.28 15.50
N THR A 570 -29.72 0.08 14.27
CA THR A 570 -28.68 -0.90 13.97
C THR A 570 -27.37 -0.54 14.67
N GLY A 571 -27.03 0.75 14.74
CA GLY A 571 -25.85 1.25 15.44
C GLY A 571 -25.91 1.04 16.95
N ALA A 572 -27.07 1.22 17.57
CA ALA A 572 -27.28 0.92 19.00
C ALA A 572 -27.15 -0.58 19.29
N LEU A 573 -27.74 -1.44 18.44
CA LEU A 573 -27.61 -2.89 18.56
C LEU A 573 -26.14 -3.36 18.43
N MET A 574 -25.39 -2.72 17.53
CA MET A 574 -23.96 -2.97 17.36
C MET A 574 -23.14 -2.57 18.59
N ALA A 575 -23.38 -1.39 19.15
CA ALA A 575 -22.71 -0.95 20.38
C ALA A 575 -23.01 -1.89 21.56
N PHE A 576 -24.27 -2.31 21.69
CA PHE A 576 -24.69 -3.32 22.67
C PHE A 576 -23.93 -4.64 22.48
N TRP A 577 -23.93 -5.17 21.25
CA TRP A 577 -23.26 -6.43 20.92
C TRP A 577 -21.75 -6.38 21.22
N ASP A 578 -21.09 -5.31 20.78
CA ASP A 578 -19.66 -5.13 21.00
C ASP A 578 -19.32 -5.06 22.49
N ALA A 579 -20.15 -4.39 23.30
CA ALA A 579 -19.97 -4.32 24.75
C ALA A 579 -20.13 -5.71 25.40
N CYS A 580 -21.14 -6.50 25.00
CA CYS A 580 -21.33 -7.87 25.49
C CYS A 580 -20.10 -8.74 25.20
N MET A 581 -19.60 -8.69 23.96
CA MET A 581 -18.43 -9.46 23.54
C MET A 581 -17.15 -9.05 24.29
N ARG A 582 -16.92 -7.74 24.48
CA ARG A 582 -15.76 -7.24 25.23
C ARG A 582 -15.79 -7.67 26.69
N GLN A 583 -16.95 -7.53 27.33
CA GLN A 583 -17.11 -7.95 28.72
C GLN A 583 -16.78 -9.44 28.85
N ALA A 584 -17.38 -10.28 28.01
CA ALA A 584 -17.17 -11.72 28.07
C ALA A 584 -15.72 -12.16 27.75
N LEU A 585 -15.01 -11.46 26.86
CA LEU A 585 -13.65 -11.84 26.47
C LEU A 585 -12.57 -11.29 27.42
N PHE A 586 -12.78 -10.11 28.03
CA PHE A 586 -11.70 -9.35 28.68
C PHE A 586 -11.92 -9.02 30.15
N ARG A 587 -13.13 -9.11 30.70
CA ARG A 587 -13.43 -8.81 32.11
C ARG A 587 -14.11 -10.02 32.78
N SER A 588 -13.41 -10.69 33.68
CA SER A 588 -13.91 -11.91 34.34
C SER A 588 -15.05 -11.63 35.32
N ALA A 589 -16.18 -12.32 35.13
CA ALA A 589 -17.19 -12.79 36.09
C ALA A 589 -17.45 -11.99 37.39
N GLU A 590 -18.00 -10.78 37.23
CA GLU A 590 -19.19 -10.22 37.92
C GLU A 590 -19.10 -8.69 37.80
N PRO A 591 -20.08 -8.00 37.19
CA PRO A 591 -20.13 -6.55 37.30
C PRO A 591 -20.46 -6.22 38.76
N THR A 592 -19.46 -5.79 39.54
CA THR A 592 -19.70 -5.12 40.82
C THR A 592 -20.66 -3.95 40.58
N GLN A 593 -21.59 -3.70 41.51
CA GLN A 593 -22.46 -2.51 41.44
C GLN A 593 -21.57 -1.26 41.35
N GLY A 594 -21.44 -0.69 40.16
CA GLY A 594 -20.55 0.44 39.90
C GLY A 594 -19.67 0.31 38.64
N ASP A 595 -19.52 -0.88 38.05
CA ASP A 595 -18.73 -1.03 36.80
C ASP A 595 -19.42 -0.30 35.63
N GLU A 596 -18.79 0.76 35.15
CA GLU A 596 -19.26 1.52 34.00
C GLU A 596 -19.18 0.68 32.71
N ARG A 597 -20.32 0.60 32.03
CA ARG A 597 -20.55 -0.25 30.86
C ARG A 597 -20.02 0.45 29.58
N ASP A 598 -19.55 -0.35 28.63
CA ASP A 598 -19.00 0.12 27.34
C ASP A 598 -20.06 0.67 26.36
N PHE A 599 -21.33 0.77 26.75
CA PHE A 599 -22.41 1.30 25.93
C PHE A 599 -23.47 2.06 26.76
N ASP A 600 -24.13 3.02 26.12
CA ASP A 600 -25.19 3.84 26.74
C ASP A 600 -26.52 3.09 26.74
N VAL A 601 -26.94 2.66 27.95
CA VAL A 601 -28.19 1.93 28.20
C VAL A 601 -29.41 2.76 27.78
N ARG A 602 -29.42 4.05 28.09
CA ARG A 602 -30.53 4.96 27.77
C ARG A 602 -30.67 5.14 26.28
N ARG A 603 -29.56 5.42 25.60
CA ARG A 603 -29.56 5.56 24.13
C ARG A 603 -30.02 4.28 23.45
N THR A 604 -29.56 3.13 23.93
CA THR A 604 -29.93 1.82 23.38
C THR A 604 -31.41 1.52 23.62
N ALA A 605 -31.92 1.86 24.80
CA ALA A 605 -33.34 1.77 25.14
C ALA A 605 -34.20 2.61 24.19
N VAL A 606 -33.82 3.87 23.95
CA VAL A 606 -34.53 4.76 23.01
C VAL A 606 -34.47 4.22 21.57
N ALA A 607 -33.27 3.90 21.07
CA ALA A 607 -33.08 3.48 19.69
C ALA A 607 -33.76 2.13 19.36
N LEU A 608 -33.85 1.21 20.33
CA LEU A 608 -34.51 -0.09 20.18
C LEU A 608 -35.97 -0.10 20.63
N ASN A 609 -36.51 1.04 21.09
CA ASN A 609 -37.85 1.18 21.66
C ASN A 609 -38.11 0.17 22.81
N LYS A 610 -37.21 0.15 23.80
CA LYS A 610 -37.25 -0.70 25.00
C LYS A 610 -37.07 0.11 26.27
N SER A 611 -37.38 -0.47 27.42
CA SER A 611 -37.02 0.10 28.73
C SER A 611 -35.54 -0.11 29.05
N GLU A 612 -34.97 0.75 29.91
CA GLU A 612 -33.59 0.57 30.39
C GLU A 612 -33.40 -0.80 31.05
N ASP A 613 -34.36 -1.25 31.86
CA ASP A 613 -34.30 -2.55 32.56
C ASP A 613 -34.26 -3.74 31.59
N GLU A 614 -35.01 -3.70 30.49
CA GLU A 614 -34.95 -4.73 29.45
C GLU A 614 -33.56 -4.80 28.81
N VAL A 615 -32.95 -3.65 28.49
CA VAL A 615 -31.60 -3.58 27.93
C VAL A 615 -30.58 -4.14 28.92
N GLN A 616 -30.70 -3.82 30.21
CA GLN A 616 -29.80 -4.32 31.24
C GLN A 616 -29.92 -5.82 31.46
N ASN A 617 -31.15 -6.34 31.46
CA ASN A 617 -31.42 -7.77 31.59
C ASN A 617 -30.89 -8.54 30.39
N ALA A 618 -31.09 -8.02 29.17
CA ALA A 618 -30.53 -8.60 27.96
C ALA A 618 -29.00 -8.62 28.03
N PHE A 619 -28.36 -7.50 28.39
CA PHE A 619 -26.90 -7.40 28.50
C PHE A 619 -26.32 -8.48 29.42
N ARG A 620 -26.85 -8.60 30.66
CA ARG A 620 -26.38 -9.59 31.63
C ARG A 620 -26.51 -11.02 31.09
N ARG A 621 -27.70 -11.39 30.61
CA ARG A 621 -27.96 -12.73 30.07
C ARG A 621 -27.06 -13.05 28.86
N THR A 622 -26.86 -12.09 27.98
CA THR A 622 -25.98 -12.24 26.80
C THR A 622 -24.53 -12.44 27.22
N VAL A 623 -24.02 -11.65 28.17
CA VAL A 623 -22.65 -11.79 28.70
C VAL A 623 -22.45 -13.13 29.40
N ASP A 624 -23.38 -13.55 30.25
CA ASP A 624 -23.28 -14.83 30.97
C ASP A 624 -23.22 -16.01 30.00
N LEU A 625 -24.09 -16.02 28.98
CA LEU A 625 -24.11 -17.08 27.95
C LEU A 625 -22.87 -17.05 27.05
N LEU A 626 -22.31 -15.87 26.77
CA LEU A 626 -21.03 -15.75 26.06
C LEU A 626 -19.87 -16.29 26.90
N LEU A 627 -19.82 -15.99 28.20
CA LEU A 627 -18.81 -16.51 29.14
C LEU A 627 -18.89 -18.04 29.22
N ASP A 628 -20.10 -18.59 29.33
CA ASP A 628 -20.37 -20.02 29.28
C ASP A 628 -19.85 -20.64 27.97
N TRP A 629 -20.21 -20.05 26.83
CA TRP A 629 -19.76 -20.52 25.52
C TRP A 629 -18.23 -20.52 25.36
N ILE A 630 -17.56 -19.48 25.87
CA ILE A 630 -16.09 -19.38 25.86
C ILE A 630 -15.48 -20.45 26.78
N SER A 631 -16.04 -20.65 27.97
CA SER A 631 -15.46 -21.46 29.05
C SER A 631 -15.71 -22.97 28.89
N TYR A 632 -16.80 -23.38 28.23
CA TYR A 632 -17.07 -24.81 28.03
C TYR A 632 -16.02 -25.47 27.16
N SER A 633 -15.62 -26.70 27.49
CA SER A 633 -14.70 -27.50 26.66
C SER A 633 -15.44 -28.45 25.71
N SER A 634 -16.67 -28.86 26.06
CA SER A 634 -17.51 -29.75 25.26
C SER A 634 -18.19 -29.03 24.10
N SER A 635 -18.10 -29.61 22.90
CA SER A 635 -18.79 -29.07 21.71
C SER A 635 -20.31 -29.09 21.85
N VAL A 636 -20.88 -30.01 22.64
CA VAL A 636 -22.33 -30.09 22.88
C VAL A 636 -22.79 -28.92 23.73
N GLN A 637 -22.10 -28.66 24.84
CA GLN A 637 -22.41 -27.54 25.73
C GLN A 637 -22.20 -26.19 25.04
N LYS A 638 -21.15 -26.04 24.22
CA LYS A 638 -20.97 -24.84 23.40
C LYS A 638 -22.13 -24.62 22.43
N THR A 639 -22.62 -25.68 21.79
CA THR A 639 -23.75 -25.57 20.86
C THR A 639 -25.04 -25.15 21.60
N GLU A 640 -25.25 -25.70 22.79
CA GLU A 640 -26.39 -25.35 23.63
C GLU A 640 -26.34 -23.89 24.12
N ALA A 641 -25.20 -23.46 24.66
CA ALA A 641 -24.99 -22.06 25.06
C ALA A 641 -25.20 -21.09 23.89
N LEU A 642 -24.72 -21.44 22.69
CA LEU A 642 -24.91 -20.64 21.48
C LEU A 642 -26.37 -20.56 21.04
N ASN A 643 -27.14 -21.65 21.21
CA ASN A 643 -28.58 -21.66 20.94
C ASN A 643 -29.33 -20.76 21.93
N GLN A 644 -29.04 -20.88 23.23
CA GLN A 644 -29.65 -20.03 24.25
C GLN A 644 -29.29 -18.56 24.05
N LEU A 645 -28.03 -18.27 23.70
CA LEU A 645 -27.56 -16.93 23.37
C LEU A 645 -28.32 -16.33 22.19
N ARG A 646 -28.54 -17.13 21.15
CA ARG A 646 -29.36 -16.73 19.99
C ARG A 646 -30.78 -16.40 20.40
N ASP A 647 -31.41 -17.26 21.21
CA ASP A 647 -32.81 -17.10 21.59
C ASP A 647 -33.00 -15.82 22.42
N VAL A 648 -32.07 -15.52 23.35
CA VAL A 648 -32.04 -14.24 24.09
C VAL A 648 -31.87 -13.05 23.15
N MET A 649 -30.95 -13.13 22.18
CA MET A 649 -30.71 -12.03 21.24
C MET A 649 -31.88 -11.81 20.27
N PHE A 650 -32.55 -12.88 19.83
CA PHE A 650 -33.72 -12.79 18.93
C PHE A 650 -34.97 -12.31 19.67
N GLU A 651 -35.11 -12.62 20.96
CA GLU A 651 -36.11 -12.03 21.84
C GLU A 651 -35.84 -10.52 22.04
N PHE A 652 -34.57 -10.15 22.23
CA PHE A 652 -34.17 -8.76 22.37
C PHE A 652 -34.37 -7.96 21.08
N SER A 653 -33.93 -8.46 19.93
CA SER A 653 -34.18 -7.85 18.63
C SER A 653 -34.52 -8.92 17.60
N PRO A 654 -35.73 -8.90 16.99
CA PRO A 654 -36.12 -9.94 16.06
C PRO A 654 -35.21 -9.94 14.83
N PRO A 655 -34.87 -11.12 14.27
CA PRO A 655 -34.09 -11.20 13.05
C PRO A 655 -34.87 -10.66 11.86
N ASN A 656 -34.14 -10.31 10.80
CA ASN A 656 -34.68 -9.83 9.54
C ASN A 656 -35.72 -10.81 8.98
N GLN A 657 -36.93 -10.31 8.73
CA GLN A 657 -38.09 -11.10 8.30
C GLN A 657 -37.91 -11.78 6.94
N SER A 658 -36.98 -11.29 6.11
CA SER A 658 -36.64 -11.91 4.82
C SER A 658 -35.80 -13.19 4.95
N LEU A 659 -35.20 -13.44 6.11
CA LEU A 659 -34.38 -14.62 6.35
C LEU A 659 -35.24 -15.80 6.79
N ASN A 660 -34.99 -16.97 6.20
CA ASN A 660 -35.51 -18.21 6.78
C ASN A 660 -34.80 -18.53 8.12
N ILE A 661 -35.48 -19.28 8.99
CA ILE A 661 -35.02 -19.59 10.36
C ILE A 661 -33.61 -20.19 10.35
N LEU A 662 -33.35 -21.17 9.47
CA LEU A 662 -32.05 -21.86 9.42
C LEU A 662 -30.91 -20.92 9.00
N ARG A 663 -31.17 -19.99 8.08
CA ARG A 663 -30.21 -18.98 7.64
C ARG A 663 -29.95 -17.95 8.73
N ALA A 664 -30.99 -17.47 9.41
CA ALA A 664 -30.84 -16.56 10.55
C ALA A 664 -30.00 -17.21 11.68
N GLN A 665 -30.25 -18.49 11.97
CA GLN A 665 -29.44 -19.27 12.93
C GLN A 665 -27.97 -19.36 12.50
N ALA A 666 -27.71 -19.73 11.24
CA ALA A 666 -26.35 -19.85 10.73
C ALA A 666 -25.59 -18.52 10.76
N LEU A 667 -26.24 -17.41 10.37
CA LEU A 667 -25.66 -16.07 10.39
C LEU A 667 -25.40 -15.58 11.81
N PHE A 668 -26.27 -15.88 12.78
CA PHE A 668 -26.03 -15.53 14.18
C PHE A 668 -24.82 -16.28 14.77
N SER A 669 -24.72 -17.59 14.54
CA SER A 669 -23.52 -18.35 14.93
C SER A 669 -22.25 -17.80 14.26
N PHE A 670 -22.37 -17.36 13.01
CA PHE A 670 -21.27 -16.75 12.27
C PHE A 670 -20.88 -15.38 12.86
N LEU A 671 -21.84 -14.56 13.27
CA LEU A 671 -21.62 -13.30 13.99
C LEU A 671 -20.82 -13.52 15.28
N VAL A 672 -21.17 -14.53 16.09
CA VAL A 672 -20.47 -14.86 17.33
C VAL A 672 -19.02 -15.28 17.07
N ASN A 673 -18.81 -16.21 16.13
CA ASN A 673 -17.46 -16.69 15.79
C ASN A 673 -16.59 -15.59 15.15
N VAL A 674 -17.13 -14.77 14.25
CA VAL A 674 -16.38 -13.67 13.61
C VAL A 674 -16.04 -12.58 14.63
N SER A 675 -17.00 -12.17 15.46
CA SER A 675 -16.78 -11.13 16.48
C SER A 675 -15.73 -11.57 17.51
N SER A 676 -15.81 -12.82 17.96
CA SER A 676 -14.86 -13.36 18.95
C SER A 676 -13.44 -13.48 18.40
N VAL A 677 -13.27 -13.95 17.16
CA VAL A 677 -11.95 -14.01 16.50
C VAL A 677 -11.37 -12.61 16.32
N ILE A 678 -12.15 -11.65 15.81
CA ILE A 678 -11.69 -10.26 15.60
C ILE A 678 -11.27 -9.61 16.92
N MET A 679 -12.13 -9.68 17.94
CA MET A 679 -11.84 -9.03 19.23
C MET A 679 -10.68 -9.68 19.96
N GLN A 680 -10.64 -11.02 20.02
CA GLN A 680 -9.52 -11.73 20.64
C GLN A 680 -8.20 -11.43 19.91
N PHE A 681 -8.23 -11.34 18.57
CA PHE A 681 -7.07 -10.92 17.79
C PHE A 681 -6.61 -9.50 18.15
N LEU A 682 -7.52 -8.53 18.19
CA LEU A 682 -7.21 -7.14 18.57
C LEU A 682 -6.61 -7.04 19.98
N SER A 683 -6.99 -7.92 20.91
CA SER A 683 -6.42 -7.97 22.26
C SER A 683 -4.98 -8.51 22.30
N LEU A 684 -4.59 -9.32 21.31
CA LEU A 684 -3.25 -9.90 21.23
C LEU A 684 -2.23 -8.90 20.68
N LEU A 685 -2.65 -7.97 19.82
CA LEU A 685 -1.74 -7.04 19.14
C LEU A 685 -0.92 -6.17 20.12
N PRO A 686 -1.51 -5.49 21.13
CA PRO A 686 -0.72 -4.71 22.10
C PRO A 686 0.24 -5.59 22.92
N ALA A 687 -0.24 -6.76 23.34
CA ALA A 687 0.55 -7.68 24.16
C ALA A 687 1.75 -8.25 23.39
N GLN A 688 1.61 -8.47 22.08
CA GLN A 688 2.68 -8.95 21.24
C GLN A 688 3.91 -8.03 21.22
N HIS A 689 3.70 -6.70 21.21
CA HIS A 689 4.82 -5.75 21.28
C HIS A 689 5.61 -5.86 22.59
N ALA A 690 4.93 -6.12 23.70
CA ALA A 690 5.61 -6.39 24.98
C ALA A 690 6.38 -7.72 24.90
N MET A 691 5.79 -8.77 24.34
CA MET A 691 6.42 -10.08 24.19
C MET A 691 7.65 -10.09 23.27
N MET A 692 7.74 -9.16 22.32
CA MET A 692 8.98 -8.94 21.58
C MET A 692 10.11 -8.37 22.44
N ALA A 693 9.81 -7.46 23.36
CA ALA A 693 10.80 -6.90 24.28
C ALA A 693 11.31 -7.97 25.25
N GLU A 694 10.43 -8.89 25.66
CA GLU A 694 10.74 -10.07 26.47
C GLU A 694 11.43 -11.20 25.67
N GLY A 695 11.66 -11.02 24.36
CA GLY A 695 12.38 -11.98 23.53
C GLY A 695 11.59 -13.24 23.14
N VAL A 696 10.28 -13.30 23.43
CA VAL A 696 9.40 -14.43 23.05
C VAL A 696 9.27 -14.51 21.53
N HIS A 697 9.01 -13.38 20.87
CA HIS A 697 8.96 -13.30 19.41
C HIS A 697 10.26 -12.73 18.85
N LYS A 698 10.90 -13.47 17.93
CA LYS A 698 12.15 -13.03 17.26
C LYS A 698 11.94 -11.80 16.37
N SER A 699 10.73 -11.62 15.87
CA SER A 699 10.35 -10.50 15.00
C SER A 699 8.87 -10.18 15.17
N PRO A 700 8.40 -9.00 14.73
CA PRO A 700 6.97 -8.77 14.66
C PRO A 700 6.34 -9.86 13.78
N ILE A 701 5.41 -10.63 14.34
CA ILE A 701 4.51 -11.51 13.58
C ILE A 701 3.71 -10.67 12.57
N PHE A 702 3.50 -9.39 12.85
CA PHE A 702 2.83 -8.41 12.01
C PHE A 702 3.84 -7.44 11.37
N GLN A 703 4.04 -7.52 10.06
CA GLN A 703 4.95 -6.62 9.32
C GLN A 703 4.27 -5.94 8.11
N ASP A 704 3.01 -6.29 7.83
CA ASP A 704 2.24 -5.71 6.75
C ASP A 704 1.47 -4.46 7.25
N GLY A 705 1.25 -3.50 6.36
CA GLY A 705 0.71 -2.18 6.71
C GLY A 705 1.74 -1.12 7.14
N MET A 706 1.29 0.10 7.38
CA MET A 706 2.15 1.24 7.73
C MET A 706 2.82 1.06 9.10
N SER A 707 4.05 1.57 9.25
CA SER A 707 4.62 1.68 10.60
C SER A 707 3.85 2.68 11.46
N ALA A 708 3.84 2.47 12.78
CA ALA A 708 3.19 3.37 13.72
C ALA A 708 3.74 4.81 13.65
N ASP A 709 5.02 4.97 13.33
CA ASP A 709 5.65 6.28 13.16
C ASP A 709 5.14 6.97 11.88
N PHE A 710 5.03 6.23 10.77
CA PHE A 710 4.47 6.75 9.52
C PHE A 710 3.00 7.14 9.68
N ALA A 711 2.21 6.30 10.33
CA ALA A 711 0.79 6.54 10.58
C ALA A 711 0.50 7.77 11.47
N ARG A 712 1.48 8.27 12.24
CA ARG A 712 1.35 9.51 13.02
C ARG A 712 1.47 10.78 12.16
N LEU A 713 2.21 10.70 11.05
CA LEU A 713 2.52 11.83 10.17
C LEU A 713 1.50 11.99 9.04
N VAL A 714 0.85 10.92 8.61
CA VAL A 714 -0.25 10.96 7.64
C VAL A 714 -1.59 10.98 8.36
N PRO A 715 -2.66 11.53 7.75
CA PRO A 715 -3.98 11.51 8.37
C PRO A 715 -4.54 10.10 8.44
N ASP A 716 -5.53 9.95 9.31
CA ASP A 716 -6.37 8.76 9.37
C ASP A 716 -7.21 8.64 8.07
N ALA A 717 -7.69 7.44 7.74
CA ALA A 717 -8.60 7.29 6.60
C ALA A 717 -9.92 8.01 6.91
N VAL A 718 -10.55 8.63 5.91
CA VAL A 718 -11.85 9.32 6.12
C VAL A 718 -12.92 8.35 6.66
N ILE A 719 -12.85 7.07 6.27
CA ILE A 719 -13.72 6.00 6.75
C ILE A 719 -13.41 5.53 8.19
N GLY A 720 -12.36 6.05 8.82
CA GLY A 720 -11.82 5.57 10.10
C GLY A 720 -11.04 4.26 9.95
N ARG A 721 -10.82 3.56 11.08
CA ARG A 721 -10.27 2.20 11.06
C ARG A 721 -11.39 1.20 10.76
N LEU A 722 -11.21 0.40 9.71
CA LEU A 722 -12.12 -0.69 9.36
C LEU A 722 -11.37 -2.00 9.49
N ALA A 723 -11.91 -2.94 10.27
CA ALA A 723 -11.32 -4.26 10.50
C ALA A 723 -12.35 -5.38 10.26
N GLY A 724 -11.89 -6.52 9.74
CA GLY A 724 -12.74 -7.66 9.44
C GLY A 724 -11.96 -8.90 9.02
N VAL A 725 -12.68 -9.97 8.74
CA VAL A 725 -12.12 -11.23 8.25
C VAL A 725 -12.58 -11.53 6.83
N ARG A 726 -11.69 -12.10 6.02
CA ARG A 726 -12.00 -12.64 4.69
C ARG A 726 -11.62 -14.11 4.68
N PHE A 727 -12.45 -14.97 4.10
CA PHE A 727 -12.11 -16.38 3.96
C PHE A 727 -12.24 -16.85 2.51
N LEU A 728 -11.35 -17.74 2.10
CA LEU A 728 -11.30 -18.29 0.75
C LEU A 728 -11.10 -19.80 0.82
N PHE A 729 -11.91 -20.55 0.08
CA PHE A 729 -11.70 -21.97 -0.14
C PHE A 729 -10.92 -22.24 -1.42
N GLN A 730 -9.74 -22.83 -1.30
CA GLN A 730 -8.92 -23.28 -2.42
C GLN A 730 -8.96 -24.81 -2.54
N ASN A 731 -9.18 -25.33 -3.75
CA ASN A 731 -9.06 -26.76 -4.02
C ASN A 731 -7.69 -27.02 -4.65
N ARG A 732 -6.80 -27.75 -3.95
CA ARG A 732 -5.49 -28.14 -4.46
C ARG A 732 -5.29 -29.63 -4.23
N ASN A 733 -5.06 -30.39 -5.31
CA ASN A 733 -4.85 -31.84 -5.28
C ASN A 733 -6.00 -32.62 -4.60
N GLY A 734 -7.26 -32.19 -4.79
CA GLY A 734 -8.43 -32.85 -4.21
C GLY A 734 -8.66 -32.58 -2.72
N ARG A 735 -7.85 -31.72 -2.08
CA ARG A 735 -8.08 -31.25 -0.70
C ARG A 735 -8.53 -29.79 -0.71
N ASN A 736 -9.66 -29.52 -0.03
CA ASN A 736 -10.15 -28.16 0.21
C ASN A 736 -9.35 -27.52 1.35
N ARG A 737 -8.59 -26.48 1.03
CA ARG A 737 -7.88 -25.63 1.99
C ARG A 737 -8.69 -24.37 2.23
N LEU A 738 -9.02 -24.09 3.49
CA LEU A 738 -9.59 -22.81 3.90
C LEU A 738 -8.45 -21.87 4.31
N ILE A 739 -8.43 -20.68 3.72
CA ILE A 739 -7.52 -19.61 4.11
C ILE A 739 -8.35 -18.50 4.74
N LEU A 740 -7.96 -18.06 5.93
CA LEU A 740 -8.60 -16.96 6.65
C LEU A 740 -7.61 -15.80 6.76
N HIS A 741 -8.06 -14.62 6.38
CA HIS A 741 -7.31 -13.37 6.44
C HIS A 741 -7.99 -12.38 7.39
N TYR A 742 -7.20 -11.66 8.16
CA TYR A 742 -7.62 -10.44 8.86
C TYR A 742 -7.21 -9.25 8.02
N VAL A 743 -8.14 -8.35 7.70
CA VAL A 743 -7.85 -7.18 6.88
C VAL A 743 -8.23 -5.92 7.66
N THR A 744 -7.31 -4.95 7.68
CA THR A 744 -7.54 -3.62 8.24
C THR A 744 -7.25 -2.53 7.23
N PHE A 745 -8.04 -1.46 7.29
CA PHE A 745 -7.77 -0.21 6.61
C PHE A 745 -7.30 0.83 7.63
N GLU A 746 -6.10 1.39 7.41
CA GLU A 746 -5.50 2.42 8.24
C GLU A 746 -4.96 3.58 7.39
N GLY A 747 -5.38 4.79 7.74
CA GLY A 747 -4.78 6.03 7.22
C GLY A 747 -4.99 6.32 5.73
N ALA A 748 -4.44 7.45 5.30
CA ALA A 748 -4.39 7.85 3.90
C ALA A 748 -2.94 8.19 3.49
N PRO A 749 -2.05 7.18 3.40
CA PRO A 749 -0.62 7.36 3.10
C PRO A 749 -0.33 8.09 1.79
N ARG A 750 -1.22 8.04 0.79
CA ARG A 750 -1.02 8.78 -0.47
C ARG A 750 -0.84 10.28 -0.26
N LEU A 751 -1.45 10.85 0.79
CA LEU A 751 -1.33 12.26 1.15
C LEU A 751 0.10 12.67 1.56
N LEU A 752 0.98 11.70 1.88
CA LEU A 752 2.40 11.97 2.11
C LEU A 752 3.02 12.77 0.96
N LEU A 753 2.77 12.37 -0.30
CA LEU A 753 3.37 13.00 -1.47
C LEU A 753 2.93 14.45 -1.62
N TYR A 754 1.65 14.72 -1.37
CA TYR A 754 1.03 16.02 -1.52
C TYR A 754 1.29 16.96 -0.35
N ARG A 755 1.77 16.42 0.78
CA ARG A 755 2.04 17.20 1.98
C ARG A 755 3.50 17.24 2.36
N LEU A 756 4.40 16.58 1.64
CA LEU A 756 5.81 16.50 2.04
C LEU A 756 6.44 17.90 2.20
N HIS A 757 6.07 18.85 1.33
CA HIS A 757 6.48 20.26 1.38
C HIS A 757 5.99 21.03 2.61
N GLN A 758 5.08 20.46 3.40
CA GLN A 758 4.48 21.10 4.58
C GLN A 758 4.31 20.13 5.76
N LEU A 759 4.92 18.94 5.68
CA LEU A 759 4.68 17.83 6.61
C LEU A 759 5.06 18.17 8.05
N LEU A 760 6.11 18.98 8.21
CA LEU A 760 6.71 19.36 9.50
C LEU A 760 6.46 20.83 9.86
N ARG A 761 5.47 21.49 9.24
CA ARG A 761 5.13 22.90 9.53
C ARG A 761 4.75 23.16 10.98
N HIS A 762 4.21 22.15 11.66
CA HIS A 762 3.87 22.20 13.08
C HIS A 762 5.00 21.70 13.99
N ASP A 763 6.16 21.34 13.43
CA ASP A 763 7.36 20.82 14.13
C ASP A 763 8.60 21.69 13.80
N GLY A 764 8.39 23.02 13.70
CA GLY A 764 9.45 24.01 13.51
C GLY A 764 9.96 24.20 12.07
N ILE A 765 9.41 23.50 11.07
CA ILE A 765 9.85 23.59 9.66
C ILE A 765 8.70 24.08 8.77
N GLU A 766 8.57 25.40 8.65
CA GLU A 766 7.47 26.03 7.89
C GLU A 766 7.43 25.63 6.41
N ARG A 767 8.60 25.55 5.76
CA ARG A 767 8.74 25.13 4.35
C ARG A 767 9.56 23.85 4.27
N GLY A 768 8.91 22.75 3.91
CA GLY A 768 9.50 21.47 3.53
C GLY A 768 10.08 21.48 2.10
N PRO A 769 10.54 20.32 1.59
CA PRO A 769 11.09 20.22 0.23
C PRO A 769 10.04 20.53 -0.84
N SER A 770 10.46 21.14 -1.94
CA SER A 770 9.60 21.25 -3.14
C SER A 770 9.37 19.86 -3.73
N VAL A 771 8.14 19.55 -4.14
CA VAL A 771 7.74 18.24 -4.65
C VAL A 771 7.35 18.34 -6.12
N LEU A 772 8.06 17.64 -6.99
CA LEU A 772 7.71 17.49 -8.40
C LEU A 772 7.13 16.10 -8.65
N LEU A 773 5.83 16.04 -8.91
CA LEU A 773 5.13 14.82 -9.32
C LEU A 773 5.23 14.69 -10.83
N THR A 774 5.62 13.53 -11.34
CA THR A 774 5.62 13.30 -12.79
C THR A 774 4.92 12.02 -13.17
N SER A 775 4.17 12.03 -14.28
CA SER A 775 3.55 10.84 -14.84
C SER A 775 3.18 11.04 -16.31
N ALA A 776 2.84 9.95 -16.98
CA ALA A 776 2.32 9.98 -18.35
C ALA A 776 0.80 9.86 -18.43
N THR A 777 0.14 9.40 -17.37
CA THR A 777 -1.27 8.98 -17.41
C THR A 777 -2.05 9.35 -16.14
N SER A 778 -1.51 10.25 -15.32
CA SER A 778 -2.07 10.55 -13.99
C SER A 778 -3.18 11.60 -14.00
N TYR A 779 -3.54 12.18 -15.15
CA TYR A 779 -4.64 13.14 -15.25
C TYR A 779 -5.87 12.43 -15.79
N LEU A 780 -6.49 11.56 -14.99
CA LEU A 780 -7.72 10.83 -15.33
C LEU A 780 -8.74 10.96 -14.20
N GLU A 781 -9.56 12.01 -14.20
CA GLU A 781 -10.44 12.39 -13.08
C GLU A 781 -11.30 11.24 -12.52
N ASP A 782 -11.84 10.41 -13.41
CA ASP A 782 -12.71 9.29 -13.04
C ASP A 782 -11.99 8.21 -12.20
N SER A 783 -10.68 8.05 -12.37
CA SER A 783 -9.87 6.99 -11.74
C SER A 783 -9.58 7.28 -10.25
N PRO A 784 -10.07 6.45 -9.30
CA PRO A 784 -9.72 6.60 -7.89
C PRO A 784 -8.24 6.40 -7.57
N ALA A 785 -7.57 5.46 -8.24
CA ALA A 785 -6.21 5.04 -7.92
C ALA A 785 -5.14 5.92 -8.59
N PHE A 786 -5.38 6.40 -9.82
CA PHE A 786 -4.33 6.97 -10.67
C PHE A 786 -4.47 8.47 -10.92
N HIS A 787 -5.63 9.07 -10.64
CA HIS A 787 -5.79 10.52 -10.76
C HIS A 787 -4.90 11.28 -9.76
N VAL A 788 -4.23 12.31 -10.24
CA VAL A 788 -3.49 13.30 -9.45
C VAL A 788 -4.31 14.59 -9.48
N PRO A 789 -4.91 15.01 -8.34
CA PRO A 789 -5.83 16.15 -8.30
C PRO A 789 -5.10 17.49 -8.07
N VAL A 790 -3.82 17.58 -8.44
CA VAL A 790 -2.99 18.78 -8.32
C VAL A 790 -2.34 19.04 -9.68
N GLY A 791 -2.37 20.30 -10.12
CA GLY A 791 -1.90 20.66 -11.47
C GLY A 791 -2.81 20.08 -12.57
N PRO A 792 -2.28 19.80 -13.77
CA PRO A 792 -0.86 19.84 -14.13
C PRO A 792 -0.35 21.28 -14.30
N ASP A 793 0.83 21.54 -13.72
CA ASP A 793 1.54 22.81 -13.84
C ASP A 793 2.40 22.85 -15.11
N TYR A 794 2.87 21.67 -15.55
CA TYR A 794 3.70 21.52 -16.74
C TYR A 794 3.20 20.38 -17.63
N VAL A 795 3.10 20.63 -18.93
CA VAL A 795 2.70 19.65 -19.94
C VAL A 795 3.83 19.52 -20.97
N LEU A 796 4.38 18.31 -21.11
CA LEU A 796 5.37 18.00 -22.14
C LEU A 796 4.68 17.55 -23.43
N ARG A 797 4.92 18.28 -24.51
CA ARG A 797 4.41 18.00 -25.84
C ARG A 797 5.55 17.93 -26.85
N ARG A 798 5.46 17.04 -27.85
CA ARG A 798 6.38 17.08 -29.00
C ARG A 798 5.99 18.21 -29.95
N THR A 799 6.94 19.06 -30.33
CA THR A 799 6.73 20.24 -31.18
C THR A 799 6.30 19.86 -32.62
N ARG A 800 6.68 18.66 -33.08
CA ARG A 800 6.23 18.04 -34.34
C ARG A 800 5.87 16.57 -34.08
N SER A 801 4.61 16.28 -33.79
CA SER A 801 4.14 14.90 -33.65
C SER A 801 4.06 14.22 -35.01
N ASP A 802 4.72 13.07 -35.17
CA ASP A 802 4.36 12.13 -36.23
C ASP A 802 2.93 11.63 -35.93
N GLU A 803 1.97 12.01 -36.77
CA GLU A 803 0.55 11.66 -36.61
C GLU A 803 0.25 10.23 -37.06
N SER A 804 1.27 9.40 -37.32
CA SER A 804 1.06 8.03 -37.80
C SER A 804 0.26 7.17 -36.82
N TRP A 805 0.17 7.53 -35.54
CA TRP A 805 -0.77 6.92 -34.61
C TRP A 805 -2.24 6.98 -35.08
N LYS A 806 -2.63 7.95 -35.93
CA LYS A 806 -3.98 8.05 -36.52
C LYS A 806 -4.34 6.85 -37.39
N ASP A 807 -3.33 6.13 -37.91
CA ASP A 807 -3.49 4.91 -38.68
C ASP A 807 -3.57 3.64 -37.80
N SER A 808 -3.58 3.79 -36.48
CA SER A 808 -3.76 2.67 -35.55
C SER A 808 -5.14 2.03 -35.71
N ARG A 809 -5.22 0.71 -35.54
CA ARG A 809 -6.45 -0.06 -35.74
C ARG A 809 -6.77 -0.92 -34.53
N TYR A 810 -7.96 -0.75 -33.97
CA TYR A 810 -8.46 -1.58 -32.87
C TYR A 810 -9.53 -2.51 -33.42
N LEU A 811 -9.47 -3.80 -33.07
CA LEU A 811 -10.36 -4.81 -33.61
C LEU A 811 -10.89 -5.73 -32.51
N LEU A 812 -12.20 -5.94 -32.51
CA LEU A 812 -12.81 -7.09 -31.83
C LEU A 812 -12.61 -8.35 -32.68
N ARG A 813 -11.97 -9.37 -32.11
CA ARG A 813 -11.62 -10.62 -32.81
C ARG A 813 -12.18 -11.84 -32.08
N PRO A 814 -13.47 -12.17 -32.27
CA PRO A 814 -14.08 -13.32 -31.61
C PRO A 814 -13.48 -14.63 -32.16
N ILE A 815 -13.10 -15.53 -31.26
CA ILE A 815 -12.67 -16.89 -31.59
C ILE A 815 -13.81 -17.83 -31.24
N ALA A 816 -14.27 -18.65 -32.20
CA ALA A 816 -15.32 -19.63 -31.94
C ALA A 816 -14.83 -20.72 -30.95
N ASP A 817 -15.68 -21.08 -29.98
CA ASP A 817 -15.37 -22.16 -29.05
C ASP A 817 -15.39 -23.50 -29.80
N PRO A 818 -14.28 -24.27 -29.80
CA PRO A 818 -14.24 -25.57 -30.48
C PRO A 818 -15.31 -26.56 -30.02
N GLN A 819 -15.82 -26.45 -28.78
CA GLN A 819 -16.91 -27.32 -28.30
C GLN A 819 -18.30 -26.73 -28.50
N ASN A 820 -18.41 -25.43 -28.75
CA ASN A 820 -19.67 -24.78 -29.05
C ASN A 820 -19.45 -23.65 -30.07
N PRO A 821 -19.37 -23.99 -31.37
CA PRO A 821 -19.01 -23.03 -32.42
C PRO A 821 -19.97 -21.83 -32.56
N ALA A 822 -21.17 -21.89 -31.96
CA ALA A 822 -22.11 -20.77 -31.92
C ALA A 822 -21.70 -19.68 -30.90
N LYS A 823 -20.76 -19.96 -29.99
CA LYS A 823 -20.29 -19.02 -28.95
C LYS A 823 -18.83 -18.64 -29.19
N ALA A 824 -18.51 -17.38 -28.91
CA ALA A 824 -17.14 -16.93 -28.82
C ALA A 824 -16.51 -17.35 -27.48
N LEU A 825 -15.21 -17.65 -27.49
CA LEU A 825 -14.43 -17.93 -26.29
C LEU A 825 -14.44 -16.72 -25.35
N ARG A 826 -14.82 -16.96 -24.10
CA ARG A 826 -14.91 -15.94 -23.05
C ARG A 826 -14.10 -16.41 -21.84
N PHE A 827 -12.94 -15.82 -21.61
CA PHE A 827 -12.12 -16.17 -20.45
C PHE A 827 -12.60 -15.40 -19.21
N SER A 828 -12.78 -14.08 -19.35
CA SER A 828 -13.11 -13.23 -18.21
C SER A 828 -14.55 -13.41 -17.76
N GLY A 829 -14.69 -13.75 -16.48
CA GLY A 829 -15.97 -14.16 -15.88
C GLY A 829 -16.31 -15.64 -16.07
N ALA A 830 -15.45 -16.44 -16.71
CA ALA A 830 -15.65 -17.89 -16.78
C ALA A 830 -15.38 -18.57 -15.43
N PRO A 831 -16.06 -19.71 -15.14
CA PRO A 831 -15.75 -20.56 -13.99
C PRO A 831 -14.29 -21.02 -13.99
N PHE A 832 -13.67 -21.11 -12.81
CA PHE A 832 -12.25 -21.46 -12.67
C PHE A 832 -11.86 -22.75 -13.39
N GLU A 833 -12.70 -23.78 -13.32
CA GLU A 833 -12.47 -25.09 -13.94
C GLU A 833 -12.38 -25.04 -15.48
N GLN A 834 -12.94 -24.01 -16.10
CA GLN A 834 -12.96 -23.85 -17.57
C GLN A 834 -11.86 -22.92 -18.09
N ARG A 835 -11.25 -22.10 -17.22
CA ARG A 835 -10.30 -21.05 -17.63
C ARG A 835 -9.09 -21.60 -18.38
N ASP A 836 -8.49 -22.68 -17.88
CA ASP A 836 -7.32 -23.30 -18.50
C ASP A 836 -7.64 -23.81 -19.90
N ARG A 837 -8.80 -24.46 -20.07
CA ARG A 837 -9.25 -24.94 -21.38
C ARG A 837 -9.45 -23.79 -22.36
N ILE A 838 -10.10 -22.71 -21.91
CA ILE A 838 -10.40 -21.55 -22.75
C ILE A 838 -9.09 -20.88 -23.21
N LEU A 839 -8.12 -20.71 -22.31
CA LEU A 839 -6.84 -20.09 -22.66
C LEU A 839 -6.01 -20.98 -23.61
N ARG A 840 -6.08 -22.31 -23.46
CA ARG A 840 -5.50 -23.26 -24.42
C ARG A 840 -6.13 -23.13 -25.81
N ALA A 841 -7.47 -23.10 -25.89
CA ALA A 841 -8.17 -22.92 -27.16
C ALA A 841 -7.88 -21.55 -27.82
N MET A 842 -7.73 -20.48 -27.03
CA MET A 842 -7.28 -19.18 -27.53
C MET A 842 -5.84 -19.25 -28.06
N THR A 843 -4.95 -19.97 -27.38
CA THR A 843 -3.55 -20.16 -27.81
C THR A 843 -3.47 -20.92 -29.13
N ASP A 844 -4.27 -22.00 -29.28
CA ASP A 844 -4.38 -22.77 -30.51
C ASP A 844 -4.69 -21.89 -31.73
N HIS A 845 -5.55 -20.88 -31.59
CA HIS A 845 -5.86 -19.93 -32.67
C HIS A 845 -4.62 -19.17 -33.19
N PHE A 846 -3.63 -18.91 -32.33
CA PHE A 846 -2.42 -18.19 -32.72
C PHE A 846 -1.34 -19.09 -33.30
N VAL A 847 -1.24 -20.35 -32.86
CA VAL A 847 -0.09 -21.22 -33.16
C VAL A 847 -0.42 -22.44 -34.03
N LYS A 848 -1.70 -22.79 -34.19
CA LYS A 848 -2.14 -23.99 -34.91
C LYS A 848 -2.71 -23.66 -36.30
N GLY A 849 -2.58 -24.60 -37.24
CA GLY A 849 -3.10 -24.50 -38.61
C GLY A 849 -2.01 -24.31 -39.66
N ASP A 850 -2.38 -24.40 -40.94
CA ASP A 850 -1.43 -24.28 -42.08
C ASP A 850 -0.91 -22.86 -42.28
N SER A 851 -1.61 -21.86 -41.73
CA SER A 851 -1.16 -20.46 -41.70
C SER A 851 -1.54 -19.86 -40.33
N PRO A 852 -0.75 -20.15 -39.28
CA PRO A 852 -1.02 -19.70 -37.91
C PRO A 852 -1.18 -18.18 -37.84
N ALA A 853 -2.10 -17.69 -37.00
CA ALA A 853 -2.37 -16.24 -36.93
C ALA A 853 -1.12 -15.44 -36.48
N LEU A 854 -0.25 -16.03 -35.66
CA LEU A 854 1.02 -15.42 -35.26
C LEU A 854 1.90 -15.07 -36.46
N GLU A 855 2.15 -16.02 -37.36
CA GLU A 855 3.02 -15.81 -38.52
C GLU A 855 2.43 -14.78 -39.48
N ASN A 856 1.13 -14.87 -39.73
CA ASN A 856 0.42 -13.92 -40.58
C ASN A 856 0.50 -12.49 -40.03
N LEU A 857 0.36 -12.30 -38.72
CA LEU A 857 0.41 -10.98 -38.09
C LEU A 857 1.82 -10.37 -38.11
N VAL A 858 2.86 -11.20 -37.95
CA VAL A 858 4.27 -10.74 -37.98
C VAL A 858 4.74 -10.45 -39.41
N ALA A 859 4.25 -11.21 -40.40
CA ALA A 859 4.58 -11.02 -41.81
C ALA A 859 3.75 -9.93 -42.52
N ASP A 860 2.67 -9.44 -41.91
CA ASP A 860 1.79 -8.42 -42.49
C ASP A 860 2.51 -7.07 -42.69
N ARG A 861 2.19 -6.40 -43.80
CA ARG A 861 2.68 -5.07 -44.17
C ARG A 861 2.30 -3.96 -43.19
N PHE A 862 1.27 -4.15 -42.35
CA PHE A 862 0.85 -3.11 -41.40
C PHE A 862 1.96 -2.67 -40.44
N SER A 863 2.74 -3.62 -39.93
CA SER A 863 3.83 -3.37 -38.98
C SER A 863 5.05 -4.23 -39.33
N GLN A 864 5.53 -4.09 -40.57
CA GLN A 864 6.61 -4.91 -41.12
C GLN A 864 7.83 -4.95 -40.17
N GLY A 865 8.29 -6.17 -39.84
CA GLY A 865 9.42 -6.42 -38.95
C GLY A 865 9.13 -6.27 -37.44
N ARG A 866 7.97 -5.71 -37.06
CA ARG A 866 7.57 -5.56 -35.65
C ARG A 866 6.80 -6.80 -35.18
N LYS A 867 6.95 -7.11 -33.89
CA LYS A 867 6.58 -8.37 -33.25
C LYS A 867 5.20 -8.30 -32.58
N LEU A 868 4.69 -9.44 -32.12
CA LEU A 868 3.40 -9.56 -31.43
C LEU A 868 3.55 -9.53 -29.89
N ALA A 869 2.69 -8.80 -29.21
CA ALA A 869 2.51 -8.88 -27.76
C ALA A 869 1.22 -9.64 -27.42
N ILE A 870 1.30 -10.65 -26.56
CA ILE A 870 0.17 -11.42 -26.06
C ILE A 870 -0.01 -11.09 -24.57
N VAL A 871 -1.15 -10.50 -24.23
CA VAL A 871 -1.41 -9.97 -22.88
C VAL A 871 -2.38 -10.88 -22.13
N VAL A 872 -1.95 -11.31 -20.95
CA VAL A 872 -2.73 -12.10 -19.97
C VAL A 872 -2.74 -11.42 -18.60
N ASN A 873 -3.39 -12.00 -17.59
CA ASN A 873 -3.56 -11.38 -16.27
C ASN A 873 -2.60 -11.92 -15.19
N SER A 874 -1.95 -13.08 -15.36
CA SER A 874 -1.03 -13.63 -14.35
C SER A 874 0.16 -14.39 -14.95
N TYR A 875 1.25 -14.53 -14.16
CA TYR A 875 2.42 -15.33 -14.55
C TYR A 875 2.09 -16.81 -14.77
N ASP A 876 1.11 -17.37 -14.06
CA ASP A 876 0.65 -18.73 -14.28
C ASP A 876 -0.03 -18.89 -15.65
N GLN A 877 -0.78 -17.88 -16.09
CA GLN A 877 -1.37 -17.85 -17.43
C GLN A 877 -0.29 -17.75 -18.51
N VAL A 878 0.78 -16.99 -18.27
CA VAL A 878 1.94 -16.94 -19.18
C VAL A 878 2.55 -18.32 -19.35
N ARG A 879 2.82 -19.03 -18.24
CA ARG A 879 3.35 -20.40 -18.26
C ARG A 879 2.43 -21.32 -19.04
N LEU A 880 1.12 -21.28 -18.77
CA LEU A 880 0.13 -22.09 -19.45
C LEU A 880 0.12 -21.87 -20.97
N VAL A 881 0.14 -20.61 -21.43
CA VAL A 881 0.18 -20.27 -22.86
C VAL A 881 1.47 -20.79 -23.50
N LYS A 882 2.62 -20.53 -22.88
CA LYS A 882 3.93 -20.93 -23.39
C LYS A 882 4.10 -22.45 -23.46
N GLU A 883 3.81 -23.16 -22.37
CA GLU A 883 3.90 -24.63 -22.30
C GLU A 883 2.96 -25.29 -23.31
N HIS A 884 1.75 -24.75 -23.46
CA HIS A 884 0.83 -25.27 -24.45
C HIS A 884 1.30 -25.00 -25.89
N ALA A 885 1.80 -23.80 -26.19
CA ALA A 885 2.36 -23.49 -27.51
C ALA A 885 3.58 -24.37 -27.84
N MET A 886 4.46 -24.63 -26.88
CA MET A 886 5.58 -25.58 -27.03
C MET A 886 5.10 -27.00 -27.35
N THR A 887 4.00 -27.43 -26.73
CA THR A 887 3.42 -28.77 -26.95
C THR A 887 2.73 -28.88 -28.31
N THR A 888 1.96 -27.86 -28.69
CA THR A 888 1.13 -27.89 -29.92
C THR A 888 1.96 -27.59 -31.18
N ALA A 889 2.91 -26.66 -31.10
CA ALA A 889 3.69 -26.19 -32.24
C ALA A 889 5.09 -25.73 -31.79
N GLU A 890 5.99 -26.69 -31.51
CA GLU A 890 7.31 -26.44 -30.92
C GLU A 890 8.12 -25.33 -31.60
N ARG A 891 8.12 -25.28 -32.95
CA ARG A 891 8.83 -24.24 -33.72
C ARG A 891 8.37 -22.82 -33.36
N LEU A 892 7.06 -22.60 -33.29
CA LEU A 892 6.49 -21.31 -32.91
C LEU A 892 6.60 -21.08 -31.41
N GLY A 893 6.37 -22.13 -30.62
CA GLY A 893 6.56 -22.13 -29.17
C GLY A 893 7.92 -21.58 -28.78
N ARG A 894 9.02 -22.02 -29.43
CA ARG A 894 10.39 -21.54 -29.16
C ARG A 894 10.58 -20.05 -29.44
N ARG A 895 9.87 -19.48 -30.43
CA ARG A 895 9.92 -18.06 -30.79
C ARG A 895 8.94 -17.18 -29.98
N ILE A 896 8.17 -17.77 -29.07
CA ILE A 896 7.35 -17.07 -28.08
C ILE A 896 8.14 -16.90 -26.79
N ILE A 897 8.43 -15.67 -26.40
CA ILE A 897 9.09 -15.35 -25.13
C ILE A 897 8.06 -15.25 -24.01
N ALA A 898 8.30 -15.92 -22.89
CA ALA A 898 7.43 -15.92 -21.72
C ALA A 898 8.00 -15.05 -20.60
N VAL A 899 7.29 -13.98 -20.23
CA VAL A 899 7.67 -13.12 -19.09
C VAL A 899 7.13 -13.73 -17.79
N VAL A 900 8.02 -14.24 -16.94
CA VAL A 900 7.73 -14.95 -15.69
C VAL A 900 8.33 -14.25 -14.46
N ASP A 901 7.81 -14.55 -13.27
CA ASP A 901 8.33 -14.06 -11.99
C ASP A 901 9.63 -14.75 -11.57
N ARG A 902 9.85 -15.98 -12.03
CA ARG A 902 11.07 -16.75 -11.84
C ARG A 902 11.31 -17.66 -13.04
N THR A 903 12.53 -17.63 -13.56
CA THR A 903 12.95 -18.49 -14.68
C THR A 903 13.13 -19.95 -14.22
N PRO A 904 12.76 -20.94 -15.04
CA PRO A 904 13.07 -22.35 -14.80
C PRO A 904 14.59 -22.63 -14.74
N GLU A 905 15.01 -23.70 -14.06
CA GLU A 905 16.44 -24.07 -13.90
C GLU A 905 17.13 -24.36 -15.26
N ASN A 906 16.40 -24.98 -16.19
CA ASN A 906 16.85 -25.31 -17.55
C ASN A 906 16.30 -24.33 -18.59
N ASN A 907 16.35 -23.03 -18.30
CA ASN A 907 15.89 -22.00 -19.24
C ASN A 907 16.83 -21.85 -20.44
N GLY A 908 16.28 -21.94 -21.66
CA GLY A 908 16.99 -21.75 -22.93
C GLY A 908 17.02 -20.30 -23.41
N GLY A 909 16.57 -19.34 -22.60
CA GLY A 909 16.49 -17.91 -22.95
C GLY A 909 15.12 -17.47 -23.48
N ASP A 910 14.16 -18.40 -23.49
CA ASP A 910 12.77 -18.20 -23.94
C ASP A 910 11.79 -17.94 -22.79
N TYR A 911 12.22 -18.14 -21.53
CA TYR A 911 11.59 -17.57 -20.35
C TYR A 911 12.46 -16.42 -19.83
N ILE A 912 11.86 -15.26 -19.61
CA ILE A 912 12.57 -14.08 -19.10
C ILE A 912 11.80 -13.46 -17.94
N THR A 913 12.46 -12.65 -17.12
CA THR A 913 11.79 -11.84 -16.11
C THR A 913 11.46 -10.45 -16.66
N ALA A 914 10.58 -9.70 -15.97
CA ALA A 914 10.26 -8.32 -16.35
C ALA A 914 11.50 -7.42 -16.46
N ALA A 915 12.54 -7.70 -15.67
CA ALA A 915 13.80 -6.98 -15.67
C ALA A 915 14.66 -7.20 -16.93
N GLN A 916 14.41 -8.27 -17.69
CA GLN A 916 15.17 -8.65 -18.88
C GLN A 916 14.48 -8.22 -20.18
N VAL A 917 13.26 -7.69 -20.10
CA VAL A 917 12.40 -7.46 -21.29
C VAL A 917 12.93 -6.37 -22.22
N GLU A 918 13.63 -5.36 -21.70
CA GLU A 918 14.23 -4.32 -22.57
C GLU A 918 15.27 -4.89 -23.53
N GLN A 919 15.94 -5.99 -23.16
CA GLN A 919 16.95 -6.64 -24.00
C GLN A 919 16.35 -7.30 -25.24
N LEU A 920 15.03 -7.55 -25.27
CA LEU A 920 14.35 -8.06 -26.46
C LEU A 920 14.49 -7.14 -27.67
N GLY A 921 14.71 -5.84 -27.45
CA GLY A 921 14.97 -4.87 -28.50
C GLY A 921 16.28 -5.08 -29.26
N GLN A 922 17.20 -5.88 -28.70
CA GLN A 922 18.51 -6.20 -29.28
C GLN A 922 18.56 -7.64 -29.84
N ARG A 923 17.44 -8.36 -29.77
CA ARG A 923 17.30 -9.77 -30.17
C ARG A 923 16.42 -9.90 -31.42
N ASP A 924 16.60 -10.98 -32.17
CA ASP A 924 15.73 -11.37 -33.31
C ASP A 924 15.33 -12.87 -33.30
N ASP A 925 15.65 -13.59 -32.23
CA ASP A 925 15.28 -14.99 -32.02
C ASP A 925 13.82 -15.18 -31.58
N TRP A 926 12.98 -14.14 -31.69
CA TRP A 926 11.60 -14.13 -31.22
C TRP A 926 10.61 -13.46 -32.19
N ASP A 927 9.36 -13.89 -32.12
CA ASP A 927 8.22 -13.36 -32.90
C ASP A 927 7.10 -12.81 -32.03
N ALA A 928 6.95 -13.35 -30.82
CA ALA A 928 5.96 -12.87 -29.86
C ALA A 928 6.49 -12.89 -28.44
N VAL A 929 5.92 -12.04 -27.60
CA VAL A 929 6.14 -12.04 -26.14
C VAL A 929 4.80 -12.17 -25.43
N VAL A 930 4.69 -13.10 -24.50
CA VAL A 930 3.54 -13.28 -23.62
C VAL A 930 3.87 -12.82 -22.20
N PHE A 931 3.03 -11.97 -21.63
CA PHE A 931 3.29 -11.36 -20.33
C PHE A 931 2.00 -11.03 -19.57
N PRO A 932 2.04 -10.98 -18.23
CA PRO A 932 0.95 -10.42 -17.46
C PRO A 932 0.94 -8.90 -17.65
N MET A 933 -0.24 -8.30 -17.86
CA MET A 933 -0.38 -6.86 -18.16
C MET A 933 0.41 -5.93 -17.24
N LYS A 934 0.34 -6.16 -15.93
CA LYS A 934 1.05 -5.37 -14.91
C LYS A 934 2.57 -5.49 -14.95
N ALA A 935 3.13 -6.50 -15.62
CA ALA A 935 4.58 -6.70 -15.68
C ALA A 935 5.26 -5.68 -16.61
N LEU A 936 4.59 -5.27 -17.69
CA LEU A 936 5.16 -4.40 -18.73
C LEU A 936 4.42 -3.05 -18.89
N SER A 937 3.41 -2.77 -18.06
CA SER A 937 2.67 -1.50 -18.14
C SER A 937 3.54 -0.29 -17.80
N ARG A 938 4.52 -0.45 -16.90
CA ARG A 938 5.33 0.64 -16.32
C ARG A 938 6.84 0.34 -16.38
N GLY A 939 7.67 1.38 -16.50
CA GLY A 939 9.12 1.27 -16.34
C GLY A 939 9.93 0.42 -17.36
N VAL A 940 9.32 -0.13 -18.42
CA VAL A 940 10.02 -0.96 -19.43
C VAL A 940 9.97 -0.33 -20.83
N ASN A 941 11.11 -0.33 -21.52
CA ASN A 941 11.29 0.11 -22.90
C ASN A 941 11.64 -1.04 -23.87
N ILE A 942 10.74 -1.35 -24.82
CA ILE A 942 10.95 -2.38 -25.85
C ILE A 942 11.02 -1.69 -27.21
N VAL A 943 12.21 -1.18 -27.53
CA VAL A 943 12.52 -0.53 -28.80
C VAL A 943 13.68 -1.24 -29.47
N PHE A 944 13.66 -1.30 -30.80
CA PHE A 944 14.76 -1.88 -31.54
C PHE A 944 16.02 -1.04 -31.36
N GLY A 945 17.13 -1.71 -31.03
CA GLY A 945 18.39 -1.04 -30.75
C GLY A 945 19.58 -1.97 -30.76
N GLY A 946 20.75 -1.42 -30.47
CA GLY A 946 22.02 -2.15 -30.52
C GLY A 946 22.55 -2.34 -31.94
N PRO A 947 23.69 -3.04 -32.09
CA PRO A 947 24.38 -3.20 -33.38
C PRO A 947 23.53 -3.88 -34.45
N LEU A 948 22.60 -4.76 -34.04
CA LEU A 948 21.74 -5.52 -34.95
C LEU A 948 20.82 -4.64 -35.80
N TYR A 949 20.32 -3.54 -35.22
CA TYR A 949 19.38 -2.62 -35.89
C TYR A 949 20.02 -1.28 -36.25
N ALA A 950 21.33 -1.11 -36.01
CA ALA A 950 22.05 0.11 -36.34
C ALA A 950 21.97 0.39 -37.85
N GLY A 951 21.53 1.59 -38.23
CA GLY A 951 21.34 1.98 -39.63
C GLY A 951 20.09 1.41 -40.32
N SER A 952 19.24 0.67 -39.60
CA SER A 952 17.95 0.20 -40.12
C SER A 952 16.82 1.21 -39.89
N ASP A 953 15.77 1.14 -40.71
CA ASP A 953 14.54 1.93 -40.50
C ASP A 953 13.79 1.57 -39.20
N LEU A 954 14.19 0.48 -38.53
CA LEU A 954 13.60 0.03 -37.28
C LEU A 954 14.29 0.63 -36.06
N LEU A 955 15.50 1.19 -36.19
CA LEU A 955 16.23 1.78 -35.07
C LEU A 955 15.37 2.79 -34.31
N ASP A 956 15.35 2.68 -32.98
CA ASP A 956 14.54 3.48 -32.06
C ASP A 956 13.01 3.36 -32.25
N LYS A 957 12.50 2.47 -33.10
CA LYS A 957 11.06 2.19 -33.21
C LYS A 957 10.61 1.15 -32.18
N ALA A 958 9.34 1.22 -31.80
CA ALA A 958 8.73 0.24 -30.90
C ALA A 958 8.79 -1.17 -31.50
N SER A 959 9.38 -2.14 -30.79
CA SER A 959 9.55 -3.51 -31.32
C SER A 959 8.22 -4.23 -31.50
N ILE A 960 7.21 -3.90 -30.70
CA ILE A 960 5.87 -4.48 -30.76
C ILE A 960 5.02 -3.68 -31.74
N GLY A 961 4.41 -4.34 -32.73
CA GLY A 961 3.49 -3.72 -33.71
C GLY A 961 2.03 -4.08 -33.52
N THR A 962 1.77 -5.27 -32.97
CA THR A 962 0.43 -5.75 -32.65
C THR A 962 0.35 -6.15 -31.18
N VAL A 963 -0.73 -5.78 -30.49
CA VAL A 963 -1.03 -6.17 -29.10
C VAL A 963 -2.33 -6.96 -29.08
N ALA A 964 -2.30 -8.21 -28.59
CA ALA A 964 -3.45 -9.09 -28.47
C ALA A 964 -3.80 -9.33 -27.00
N PHE A 965 -4.97 -8.84 -26.58
CA PHE A 965 -5.51 -9.07 -25.23
C PHE A 965 -6.32 -10.37 -25.21
N LEU A 966 -5.72 -11.47 -24.76
CA LEU A 966 -6.41 -12.76 -24.59
C LEU A 966 -7.37 -12.75 -23.42
N THR A 967 -7.11 -11.92 -22.43
CA THR A 967 -7.95 -11.77 -21.24
C THR A 967 -8.23 -10.29 -21.00
N ARG A 968 -9.47 -9.94 -20.63
CA ARG A 968 -9.78 -8.61 -20.13
C ARG A 968 -9.10 -8.40 -18.77
N PRO A 969 -8.46 -7.24 -18.52
CA PRO A 969 -7.92 -6.95 -17.20
C PRO A 969 -9.04 -6.91 -16.18
N HIS A 970 -8.74 -7.46 -15.02
CA HIS A 970 -9.60 -7.40 -13.86
C HIS A 970 -8.71 -7.51 -12.62
N PRO A 971 -8.94 -6.71 -11.57
CA PRO A 971 -8.29 -6.94 -10.29
C PRO A 971 -8.52 -8.40 -9.86
N ALA A 972 -7.52 -9.00 -9.19
CA ALA A 972 -7.73 -10.30 -8.56
C ALA A 972 -8.96 -10.21 -7.64
N GLN A 973 -9.74 -11.29 -7.52
CA GLN A 973 -10.96 -11.27 -6.71
C GLN A 973 -10.67 -10.86 -5.25
N GLU A 974 -9.49 -11.26 -4.77
CA GLU A 974 -8.92 -10.95 -3.46
C GLU A 974 -8.31 -9.54 -3.30
N SER A 975 -8.24 -8.73 -4.36
CA SER A 975 -7.56 -7.42 -4.32
C SER A 975 -8.46 -6.33 -3.73
N PHE A 976 -7.92 -5.62 -2.72
CA PHE A 976 -8.52 -4.41 -2.16
C PHE A 976 -8.09 -3.13 -2.88
N ASP A 977 -7.33 -3.22 -3.98
CA ASP A 977 -6.71 -2.05 -4.63
C ASP A 977 -7.73 -0.98 -5.02
N PHE A 978 -8.87 -1.38 -5.59
CA PHE A 978 -9.94 -0.45 -5.97
C PHE A 978 -10.58 0.23 -4.76
N VAL A 979 -10.84 -0.55 -3.70
CA VAL A 979 -11.41 -0.04 -2.44
C VAL A 979 -10.43 0.92 -1.76
N ALA A 980 -9.15 0.55 -1.70
CA ALA A 980 -8.09 1.38 -1.17
C ALA A 980 -7.95 2.68 -1.97
N GLY A 981 -8.03 2.62 -3.31
CA GLY A 981 -8.03 3.79 -4.18
C GLY A 981 -9.22 4.72 -3.94
N LEU A 982 -10.42 4.19 -3.73
CA LEU A 982 -11.61 4.97 -3.36
C LEU A 982 -11.46 5.65 -2.00
N VAL A 983 -10.98 4.92 -0.98
CA VAL A 983 -10.74 5.47 0.36
C VAL A 983 -9.65 6.55 0.31
N GLY A 984 -8.58 6.32 -0.45
CA GLY A 984 -7.50 7.27 -0.67
C GLY A 984 -8.02 8.55 -1.34
N ARG A 985 -8.80 8.42 -2.43
CA ARG A 985 -9.43 9.56 -3.11
C ARG A 985 -10.37 10.33 -2.20
N ALA A 986 -11.24 9.64 -1.46
CA ALA A 986 -12.19 10.28 -0.55
C ALA A 986 -11.47 11.04 0.58
N SER A 987 -10.43 10.45 1.15
CA SER A 987 -9.60 11.09 2.19
C SER A 987 -8.87 12.32 1.63
N MET A 988 -8.36 12.22 0.41
CA MET A 988 -7.70 13.33 -0.27
C MET A 988 -8.66 14.48 -0.62
N ARG A 989 -9.87 14.17 -1.09
CA ARG A 989 -10.91 15.16 -1.35
C ARG A 989 -11.30 15.89 -0.08
N PHE A 990 -11.55 15.15 1.01
CA PHE A 990 -11.85 15.74 2.31
C PHE A 990 -10.72 16.63 2.81
N ASP A 991 -9.47 16.23 2.58
CA ASP A 991 -8.30 16.99 2.97
C ASP A 991 -8.15 18.33 2.23
N ALA A 992 -8.57 18.37 0.97
CA ALA A 992 -8.53 19.56 0.13
C ALA A 992 -9.74 20.50 0.33
N MET A 993 -10.72 20.13 1.15
CA MET A 993 -11.89 20.97 1.40
C MET A 993 -11.50 22.25 2.12
N SER A 994 -12.14 23.36 1.73
CA SER A 994 -12.11 24.62 2.47
C SER A 994 -13.47 24.81 3.14
N PHE A 995 -13.47 24.85 4.47
CA PHE A 995 -14.69 25.08 5.25
C PHE A 995 -14.96 26.58 5.44
N PRO A 996 -16.23 26.98 5.62
CA PRO A 996 -16.58 28.37 5.89
C PRO A 996 -15.93 28.88 7.18
N PRO A 997 -15.44 30.12 7.24
CA PRO A 997 -14.71 30.66 8.39
C PRO A 997 -15.53 30.70 9.69
N GLU A 998 -16.86 30.70 9.60
CA GLU A 998 -17.79 30.64 10.73
C GLU A 998 -17.89 29.27 11.40
N PHE A 999 -17.35 28.20 10.81
CA PHE A 999 -17.41 26.86 11.38
C PHE A 999 -16.58 26.77 12.68
N GLY A 1000 -17.21 26.28 13.74
CA GLY A 1000 -16.55 25.92 14.98
C GLY A 1000 -15.93 24.51 14.94
N ALA A 1001 -15.29 24.11 16.05
CA ALA A 1001 -14.69 22.78 16.18
C ALA A 1001 -15.73 21.65 15.99
N THR A 1002 -16.94 21.84 16.53
CA THR A 1002 -18.04 20.87 16.40
C THR A 1002 -18.48 20.69 14.95
N ASP A 1003 -18.64 21.78 14.18
CA ASP A 1003 -19.08 21.74 12.78
C ASP A 1003 -18.08 21.01 11.89
N LEU A 1004 -16.78 21.22 12.14
CA LEU A 1004 -15.69 20.49 11.47
C LEU A 1004 -15.74 18.99 11.80
N ALA A 1005 -15.96 18.65 13.08
CA ALA A 1005 -16.08 17.26 13.52
C ALA A 1005 -17.31 16.57 12.91
N GLU A 1006 -18.43 17.28 12.77
CA GLU A 1006 -19.65 16.79 12.11
C GLU A 1006 -19.45 16.60 10.60
N SER A 1007 -18.75 17.51 9.94
CA SER A 1007 -18.41 17.41 8.52
C SER A 1007 -17.59 16.15 8.24
N LEU A 1008 -16.58 15.85 9.05
CA LEU A 1008 -15.83 14.60 8.95
C LEU A 1008 -16.71 13.37 9.18
N ARG A 1009 -17.59 13.39 10.18
CA ARG A 1009 -18.53 12.28 10.45
C ARG A 1009 -19.48 12.05 9.27
N ALA A 1010 -19.93 13.11 8.60
CA ALA A 1010 -20.75 13.03 7.41
C ALA A 1010 -19.99 12.35 6.25
N SER A 1011 -18.79 12.84 5.91
CA SER A 1011 -17.95 12.22 4.88
C SER A 1011 -17.57 10.76 5.21
N ARG A 1012 -17.37 10.45 6.50
CA ARG A 1012 -17.15 9.08 6.98
C ARG A 1012 -18.35 8.18 6.68
N ARG A 1013 -19.57 8.62 6.97
CA ARG A 1013 -20.81 7.85 6.71
C ARG A 1013 -20.98 7.56 5.23
N GLU A 1014 -20.76 8.55 4.37
CA GLU A 1014 -20.84 8.41 2.92
C GLU A 1014 -19.79 7.41 2.40
N GLY A 1015 -18.52 7.61 2.75
CA GLY A 1015 -17.43 6.73 2.34
C GLY A 1015 -17.62 5.29 2.80
N LEU A 1016 -18.07 5.09 4.04
CA LEU A 1016 -18.30 3.77 4.61
C LEU A 1016 -19.48 3.04 3.94
N THR A 1017 -20.50 3.77 3.48
CA THR A 1017 -21.62 3.19 2.73
C THR A 1017 -21.13 2.60 1.41
N THR A 1018 -20.33 3.35 0.67
CA THR A 1018 -19.72 2.92 -0.60
C THR A 1018 -18.78 1.72 -0.40
N VAL A 1019 -17.89 1.81 0.58
CA VAL A 1019 -16.91 0.76 0.88
C VAL A 1019 -17.59 -0.53 1.35
N ARG A 1020 -18.57 -0.44 2.25
CA ARG A 1020 -19.32 -1.62 2.71
C ARG A 1020 -20.07 -2.29 1.55
N ARG A 1021 -20.63 -1.54 0.62
CA ARG A 1021 -21.29 -2.09 -0.58
C ARG A 1021 -20.29 -2.89 -1.45
N LEU A 1022 -19.07 -2.41 -1.63
CA LEU A 1022 -18.04 -3.09 -2.42
C LEU A 1022 -17.45 -4.31 -1.71
N LEU A 1023 -17.26 -4.22 -0.40
CA LEU A 1023 -16.75 -5.33 0.42
C LEU A 1023 -17.78 -6.48 0.57
N ARG A 1024 -19.05 -6.21 0.24
CA ARG A 1024 -20.14 -7.20 0.28
C ARG A 1024 -20.10 -8.23 -0.86
N HIS A 1025 -19.54 -7.87 -2.01
CA HIS A 1025 -19.60 -8.68 -3.23
C HIS A 1025 -18.26 -8.67 -3.95
N SER A 1026 -17.90 -9.76 -4.63
CA SER A 1026 -16.79 -9.73 -5.59
C SER A 1026 -17.05 -8.59 -6.60
N VAL A 1027 -16.09 -7.69 -6.78
CA VAL A 1027 -16.22 -6.57 -7.74
C VAL A 1027 -16.49 -7.15 -9.13
N ARG A 1028 -17.71 -6.96 -9.66
CA ARG A 1028 -18.10 -7.34 -11.01
C ARG A 1028 -18.69 -6.12 -11.68
N VAL A 1029 -18.23 -5.80 -12.89
CA VAL A 1029 -18.67 -4.61 -13.65
C VAL A 1029 -20.19 -4.44 -13.65
N GLY A 1030 -20.95 -5.53 -13.86
CA GLY A 1030 -22.41 -5.49 -13.91
C GLY A 1030 -23.12 -5.17 -12.58
N THR A 1031 -22.44 -5.20 -11.42
CA THR A 1031 -23.04 -4.94 -10.09
C THR A 1031 -22.57 -3.61 -9.48
N LEU A 1032 -21.68 -2.88 -10.16
CA LEU A 1032 -21.07 -1.66 -9.65
C LEU A 1032 -21.99 -0.43 -9.70
N GLY A 1033 -23.00 -0.42 -10.58
CA GLY A 1033 -23.90 0.73 -10.75
C GLY A 1033 -23.10 1.99 -11.11
N GLU A 1034 -23.25 3.06 -10.33
CA GLU A 1034 -22.54 4.34 -10.52
C GLU A 1034 -21.00 4.25 -10.43
N LEU A 1035 -20.46 3.21 -9.78
CA LEU A 1035 -19.01 3.01 -9.68
C LEU A 1035 -18.40 2.37 -10.94
N THR A 1036 -19.20 2.11 -11.98
CA THR A 1036 -18.72 1.49 -13.22
C THR A 1036 -17.65 2.34 -13.88
N ASP A 1037 -17.88 3.64 -14.04
CA ASP A 1037 -16.92 4.55 -14.69
C ASP A 1037 -15.61 4.60 -13.92
N ALA A 1038 -15.67 4.74 -12.59
CA ALA A 1038 -14.49 4.76 -11.73
C ALA A 1038 -13.66 3.46 -11.82
N PHE A 1039 -14.34 2.30 -11.84
CA PHE A 1039 -13.68 1.00 -11.99
C PHE A 1039 -13.08 0.83 -13.39
N VAL A 1040 -13.83 1.21 -14.44
CA VAL A 1040 -13.34 1.14 -15.81
C VAL A 1040 -12.12 2.04 -15.99
N ALA A 1041 -12.17 3.27 -15.48
CA ALA A 1041 -11.07 4.24 -15.51
C ALA A 1041 -9.79 3.69 -14.85
N ASP A 1042 -9.90 3.09 -13.65
CA ASP A 1042 -8.74 2.48 -12.97
C ASP A 1042 -8.11 1.38 -13.81
N VAL A 1043 -8.92 0.48 -14.34
CA VAL A 1043 -8.43 -0.66 -15.12
C VAL A 1043 -7.91 -0.21 -16.51
N MET A 1044 -8.45 0.88 -17.06
CA MET A 1044 -8.14 1.38 -18.39
C MET A 1044 -6.71 1.90 -18.48
N ILE A 1045 -6.16 2.42 -17.38
CA ILE A 1045 -4.77 2.90 -17.33
C ILE A 1045 -3.78 1.81 -17.74
N ASP A 1046 -3.93 0.59 -17.22
CA ASP A 1046 -3.04 -0.52 -17.58
C ASP A 1046 -3.15 -0.87 -19.07
N VAL A 1047 -4.36 -0.78 -19.65
CA VAL A 1047 -4.62 -1.01 -21.08
C VAL A 1047 -3.93 0.06 -21.94
N ILE A 1048 -4.18 1.33 -21.63
CA ILE A 1048 -3.60 2.49 -22.34
C ILE A 1048 -2.07 2.44 -22.25
N GLN A 1049 -1.51 2.14 -21.09
CA GLN A 1049 -0.06 2.06 -20.91
C GLN A 1049 0.58 0.91 -21.70
N THR A 1050 -0.10 -0.24 -21.76
CA THR A 1050 0.32 -1.40 -22.54
C THR A 1050 0.29 -1.10 -24.03
N ILE A 1051 -0.79 -0.49 -24.54
CA ILE A 1051 -0.89 -0.03 -25.93
C ILE A 1051 0.17 1.05 -26.22
N GLY A 1052 0.40 1.95 -25.25
CA GLY A 1052 1.43 2.99 -25.34
C GLY A 1052 2.85 2.43 -25.53
N ARG A 1053 3.12 1.16 -25.20
CA ARG A 1053 4.42 0.51 -25.49
C ARG A 1053 4.63 0.27 -26.98
N SER A 1054 3.58 -0.05 -27.73
CA SER A 1054 3.64 -0.23 -29.19
C SER A 1054 3.47 1.09 -29.95
N MET A 1055 3.04 2.18 -29.30
CA MET A 1055 2.90 3.50 -29.92
C MET A 1055 4.12 4.42 -29.72
N ARG A 1056 5.20 3.91 -29.10
CA ARG A 1056 6.39 4.72 -28.79
C ARG A 1056 7.02 5.33 -30.05
N ASN A 1057 7.57 6.52 -29.88
CA ASN A 1057 8.19 7.32 -30.94
C ASN A 1057 7.27 7.61 -32.14
N GLY A 1058 5.96 7.65 -31.91
CA GLY A 1058 4.96 8.00 -32.92
C GLY A 1058 4.43 6.80 -33.70
N CYS A 1059 4.93 5.59 -33.48
CA CYS A 1059 4.53 4.40 -34.23
C CYS A 1059 3.01 4.13 -34.17
N LYS A 1060 2.40 3.75 -35.30
CA LYS A 1060 1.05 3.17 -35.32
C LYS A 1060 1.00 1.79 -34.67
N THR A 1061 -0.16 1.39 -34.15
CA THR A 1061 -0.35 0.08 -33.50
C THR A 1061 -1.62 -0.62 -33.95
N ARG A 1062 -1.61 -1.96 -33.91
CA ARG A 1062 -2.81 -2.79 -34.03
C ARG A 1062 -3.15 -3.39 -32.68
N VAL A 1063 -4.41 -3.30 -32.27
CA VAL A 1063 -4.89 -3.89 -31.01
C VAL A 1063 -5.99 -4.91 -31.30
N LEU A 1064 -5.82 -6.12 -30.79
CA LEU A 1064 -6.78 -7.22 -30.92
C LEU A 1064 -7.40 -7.52 -29.56
N PHE A 1065 -8.71 -7.29 -29.43
CA PHE A 1065 -9.49 -7.67 -28.27
C PHE A 1065 -10.12 -9.04 -28.52
N VAL A 1066 -9.54 -10.08 -27.91
CA VAL A 1066 -9.88 -11.48 -28.21
C VAL A 1066 -10.93 -12.04 -27.24
N ASP A 1067 -10.82 -11.69 -25.96
CA ASP A 1067 -11.79 -12.14 -24.95
C ASP A 1067 -13.19 -11.58 -25.22
N ALA A 1068 -14.20 -12.43 -25.40
CA ALA A 1068 -15.57 -11.98 -25.63
C ALA A 1068 -16.13 -11.08 -24.50
N ALA A 1069 -15.52 -11.08 -23.32
CA ALA A 1069 -15.88 -10.21 -22.21
C ALA A 1069 -15.61 -8.70 -22.42
N TRP A 1070 -14.84 -8.30 -23.44
CA TRP A 1070 -14.59 -6.89 -23.75
C TRP A 1070 -15.85 -6.16 -24.25
N ALA A 1071 -16.62 -6.83 -25.12
CA ALA A 1071 -17.88 -6.34 -25.69
C ALA A 1071 -18.85 -7.53 -25.90
N PRO A 1072 -19.53 -7.99 -24.83
CA PRO A 1072 -20.25 -9.27 -24.83
C PRO A 1072 -21.35 -9.40 -25.88
N ASN A 1073 -22.01 -8.31 -26.26
CA ASN A 1073 -23.08 -8.36 -27.26
C ASN A 1073 -22.54 -8.24 -28.69
N SER A 1074 -21.51 -7.43 -28.89
CA SER A 1074 -20.81 -7.28 -30.17
C SER A 1074 -20.06 -8.55 -30.57
N MET A 1075 -19.47 -9.26 -29.60
CA MET A 1075 -18.67 -10.47 -29.82
C MET A 1075 -19.49 -11.76 -30.03
N ARG A 1076 -20.82 -11.68 -30.12
CA ARG A 1076 -21.66 -12.84 -30.46
C ARG A 1076 -21.44 -13.22 -31.92
N LEU A 1077 -21.19 -14.51 -32.17
CA LEU A 1077 -21.02 -15.04 -33.54
C LEU A 1077 -22.34 -15.10 -34.32
N THR A 1078 -23.47 -15.17 -33.62
CA THR A 1078 -24.81 -15.14 -34.20
C THR A 1078 -25.67 -14.14 -33.43
N GLY A 1079 -26.35 -13.22 -34.14
CA GLY A 1079 -27.23 -12.22 -33.51
C GLY A 1079 -26.47 -11.21 -32.66
N SER A 1080 -25.39 -10.63 -33.20
CA SER A 1080 -24.66 -9.52 -32.58
C SER A 1080 -25.60 -8.35 -32.33
N ALA A 1081 -25.47 -7.72 -31.18
CA ALA A 1081 -26.34 -6.62 -30.75
C ALA A 1081 -25.50 -5.45 -30.19
N PRO A 1082 -26.05 -4.23 -30.15
CA PRO A 1082 -25.35 -3.09 -29.56
C PRO A 1082 -24.98 -3.32 -28.10
N ASP A 1083 -23.77 -2.92 -27.73
CA ASP A 1083 -23.33 -2.78 -26.36
C ASP A 1083 -23.57 -1.34 -25.84
N SER A 1084 -23.75 -1.21 -24.52
CA SER A 1084 -23.80 0.05 -23.79
C SER A 1084 -22.63 0.17 -22.81
N GLY A 1085 -22.42 1.36 -22.22
CA GLY A 1085 -21.39 1.55 -21.18
C GLY A 1085 -21.55 0.66 -19.94
N ARG A 1086 -22.76 0.13 -19.69
CA ARG A 1086 -23.00 -0.85 -18.61
C ARG A 1086 -22.71 -2.29 -19.03
N SER A 1087 -22.81 -2.63 -20.32
CA SER A 1087 -22.61 -4.00 -20.82
C SER A 1087 -21.20 -4.26 -21.35
N SER A 1088 -20.55 -3.27 -21.96
CA SER A 1088 -19.21 -3.38 -22.56
C SER A 1088 -18.21 -2.47 -21.89
N TYR A 1089 -17.06 -3.06 -21.60
CA TYR A 1089 -15.91 -2.34 -21.07
C TYR A 1089 -15.32 -1.36 -22.11
N LEU A 1090 -15.28 -1.74 -23.40
CA LEU A 1090 -14.79 -0.86 -24.47
C LEU A 1090 -15.70 0.35 -24.70
N VAL A 1091 -17.02 0.17 -24.62
CA VAL A 1091 -17.96 1.29 -24.73
C VAL A 1091 -17.83 2.22 -23.52
N ALA A 1092 -17.69 1.68 -22.31
CA ALA A 1092 -17.43 2.49 -21.11
C ALA A 1092 -16.12 3.28 -21.22
N MET A 1093 -15.02 2.64 -21.65
CA MET A 1093 -13.76 3.33 -21.93
C MET A 1093 -13.93 4.45 -22.95
N LYS A 1094 -14.62 4.17 -24.06
CA LYS A 1094 -14.89 5.16 -25.11
C LYS A 1094 -15.63 6.37 -24.54
N ASN A 1095 -16.71 6.16 -23.79
CA ASN A 1095 -17.53 7.23 -23.21
C ASN A 1095 -16.73 8.09 -22.21
N ILE A 1096 -15.89 7.46 -21.37
CA ILE A 1096 -15.00 8.18 -20.45
C ILE A 1096 -14.03 9.07 -21.23
N LEU A 1097 -13.33 8.51 -22.23
CA LEU A 1097 -12.36 9.29 -23.02
C LEU A 1097 -13.02 10.41 -23.83
N GLU A 1098 -14.22 10.16 -24.38
CA GLU A 1098 -15.01 11.16 -25.09
C GLU A 1098 -15.33 12.35 -24.20
N ARG A 1099 -15.86 12.09 -23.00
CA ARG A 1099 -16.20 13.11 -21.99
C ARG A 1099 -15.00 13.95 -21.58
N LEU A 1100 -13.83 13.33 -21.38
CA LEU A 1100 -12.60 14.04 -21.01
C LEU A 1100 -12.11 14.95 -22.14
N ILE A 1101 -12.07 14.43 -23.37
CA ILE A 1101 -11.64 15.20 -24.54
C ILE A 1101 -12.66 16.30 -24.90
N SER A 1102 -13.92 16.17 -24.47
CA SER A 1102 -14.94 17.20 -24.63
C SER A 1102 -15.13 18.09 -23.39
N SER A 1103 -14.13 18.17 -22.49
CA SER A 1103 -14.22 18.99 -21.27
C SER A 1103 -14.58 20.44 -21.57
N GLU A 1104 -15.43 21.04 -20.72
CA GLU A 1104 -15.83 22.45 -20.81
C GLU A 1104 -14.66 23.39 -20.48
N ASN A 1105 -13.75 22.96 -19.59
CA ASN A 1105 -12.54 23.71 -19.25
C ASN A 1105 -11.54 23.59 -20.41
N SER A 1106 -11.16 24.73 -20.99
CA SER A 1106 -10.29 24.80 -22.17
C SER A 1106 -8.90 24.21 -21.93
N ILE A 1107 -8.32 24.40 -20.74
CA ILE A 1107 -7.01 23.83 -20.37
C ILE A 1107 -7.11 22.33 -20.21
N ASP A 1108 -8.10 21.86 -19.45
CA ASP A 1108 -8.31 20.42 -19.25
C ASP A 1108 -8.54 19.73 -20.58
N ARG A 1109 -9.34 20.34 -21.47
CA ARG A 1109 -9.54 19.86 -22.82
C ARG A 1109 -8.24 19.75 -23.61
N GLU A 1110 -7.40 20.78 -23.62
CA GLU A 1110 -6.11 20.74 -24.34
C GLU A 1110 -5.19 19.64 -23.77
N ILE A 1111 -5.18 19.44 -22.45
CA ILE A 1111 -4.44 18.38 -21.77
C ILE A 1111 -4.99 16.99 -22.14
N TYR A 1112 -6.30 16.79 -22.03
CA TYR A 1112 -6.96 15.52 -22.34
C TYR A 1112 -6.83 15.16 -23.81
N GLU A 1113 -6.91 16.14 -24.72
CA GLU A 1113 -6.61 15.94 -26.14
C GLU A 1113 -5.18 15.45 -26.34
N ALA A 1114 -4.20 16.11 -25.70
CA ALA A 1114 -2.80 15.71 -25.80
C ALA A 1114 -2.56 14.29 -25.25
N LEU A 1115 -3.24 13.88 -24.18
CA LEU A 1115 -3.00 12.59 -23.51
C LEU A 1115 -3.80 11.43 -24.09
N TYR A 1116 -5.06 11.66 -24.43
CA TYR A 1116 -6.01 10.57 -24.67
C TYR A 1116 -6.54 10.49 -26.09
N ARG A 1117 -6.42 11.55 -26.90
CA ARG A 1117 -6.83 11.50 -28.31
C ARG A 1117 -6.16 10.35 -29.10
N PRO A 1118 -4.85 10.04 -28.90
CA PRO A 1118 -4.23 8.91 -29.59
C PRO A 1118 -4.85 7.55 -29.31
N TYR A 1119 -5.55 7.40 -28.18
CA TYR A 1119 -6.23 6.16 -27.79
C TYR A 1119 -7.73 6.21 -28.12
N PHE A 1120 -8.35 7.38 -27.99
CA PHE A 1120 -9.76 7.60 -28.29
C PHE A 1120 -10.08 7.43 -29.77
N GLU A 1121 -9.33 8.05 -30.69
CA GLU A 1121 -9.68 8.00 -32.12
C GLU A 1121 -9.66 6.57 -32.71
N PRO A 1122 -8.66 5.70 -32.43
CA PRO A 1122 -8.70 4.32 -32.87
C PRO A 1122 -9.82 3.51 -32.18
N LEU A 1123 -10.11 3.79 -30.90
CA LEU A 1123 -11.18 3.10 -30.16
C LEU A 1123 -12.58 3.46 -30.68
N SER A 1124 -12.80 4.72 -31.03
CA SER A 1124 -14.06 5.20 -31.64
C SER A 1124 -14.32 4.61 -33.03
N ARG A 1125 -13.27 4.11 -33.70
CA ARG A 1125 -13.34 3.40 -34.98
C ARG A 1125 -13.05 1.89 -34.83
N CYS A 1126 -13.26 1.33 -33.63
CA CYS A 1126 -12.94 -0.07 -33.37
C CYS A 1126 -13.80 -1.00 -34.25
N ASP A 1127 -13.12 -1.84 -35.05
CA ASP A 1127 -13.77 -2.76 -35.98
C ASP A 1127 -14.60 -3.80 -35.21
N ASN A 1128 -15.83 -4.04 -35.70
CA ASN A 1128 -16.84 -4.95 -35.15
C ASN A 1128 -17.42 -4.57 -33.77
N LEU A 1129 -17.14 -3.38 -33.23
CA LEU A 1129 -17.79 -2.88 -32.02
C LEU A 1129 -19.14 -2.22 -32.36
N ILE A 1130 -20.24 -2.87 -31.95
CA ILE A 1130 -21.60 -2.35 -32.16
C ILE A 1130 -22.03 -1.63 -30.89
N HIS A 1131 -22.46 -0.38 -31.01
CA HIS A 1131 -22.87 0.44 -29.86
C HIS A 1131 -23.95 1.44 -30.28
N SER A 1132 -24.83 1.79 -29.35
CA SER A 1132 -25.84 2.84 -29.56
C SER A 1132 -25.20 4.22 -29.40
N HIS A 1133 -25.45 5.15 -30.33
CA HIS A 1133 -25.10 6.57 -30.12
C HIS A 1133 -25.90 7.15 -28.94
N SER A 1134 -25.28 8.10 -28.23
CA SER A 1134 -25.58 8.58 -26.87
C SER A 1134 -27.05 8.87 -26.53
N MET A 1135 -27.51 8.35 -25.38
CA MET A 1135 -28.58 8.95 -24.56
C MET A 1135 -27.95 10.01 -23.64
N ILE A 1136 -27.85 11.25 -24.09
CA ILE A 1136 -27.55 12.42 -23.22
C ILE A 1136 -28.81 13.24 -22.93
N GLU A 1137 -29.98 12.88 -23.46
CA GLU A 1137 -31.20 13.72 -23.34
C GLU A 1137 -32.31 13.23 -22.39
N GLU A 1138 -32.16 12.11 -21.65
CA GLU A 1138 -33.32 11.54 -20.92
C GLU A 1138 -33.33 11.57 -19.39
N ASP A 1139 -32.36 12.18 -18.70
CA ASP A 1139 -32.50 12.44 -17.26
C ASP A 1139 -32.21 13.92 -16.94
N ALA A 1140 -33.21 14.76 -17.21
CA ALA A 1140 -33.41 16.08 -16.59
C ALA A 1140 -34.53 15.99 -15.55
#